data_AF-A0A8J6HU41-F1
#
_entry.id   AF-A0A8J6HU41-F1
#
_cell.length_a   1.000
_cell.length_b   1.000
_cell.length_c   1.000
_cell.angle_alpha   90.00
_cell.angle_beta   90.00
_cell.angle_gamma   90.00
#
_symmetry.space_group_name_H-M   'P 1'
#
loop_
_entity.id
_entity.type
_entity.pdbx_description
1 polymer ?
#
loop_
_entity_poly.entity_id
_entity_poly.type
_entity_poly.pdbx_seq_one_letter_code
_entity_poly.pdbx_strand_id
1 'polypeptide(L)'
;MFDKLLFFIVILFQVNFLIADPLVQLPNGLILGREDTTFANKSYFAFEKIPYATPPVGALRFKAPQPAQNWDDTLNATYLDVSCIQSPPNASDSEDCLFLNVFTPELPVDGENVSLPVMFYIHGGGFLNGGSMSYPPDLYVNNDVVLVTINYRLGPFGFLSTQDDVIPGNNALKDQLLAIQWTHENIQLFGGNPDQITIFGQSAGSGSCAYQLLNQNSKGLFRGVILASGSFLSPWALQRNARSIAFGTGALLNSTFESNNDSEALLQLLQSVEAEELITAADEYNDLVTPPWEYDIAQGKLWAPVIEMKNPDAFITKNMFGLLQAGNILAVPTLMGINSEEVLTFNQDPDLFKSFAEAWDEDLDLIVPNDMQIVDESEHAQMAASIREIYTGGAPFADNLGGGIRYSSDHCFTRSIIKHAEIFSKYAQTYFYQFSYDGEIGNINVHYDGAESVGHGDPLVQLPNGLIVGREATTFANKSYFAFEKIPYATPPLGPLRFKAPQPAQDWNGTLNATHLDVSCIQLPTHASDSEDCLFINVFTPQLTDDDNNASLPVMLFIHGGAFLTGSSMSASPDLFVNNDVVLVTINYRLGFFGFISTQDDIIPGNNGLKDQLLAIQWTHDNIHLFGGNSDQVTIFGGSAGSASCAYQQLNKNSEGLFRGIILESGSFLNPWALQRNARNNAFSTAQILNSTFQSNDDSQDLLDYLQGVDAKELNMAASQYFQSVTTPWELTLWAPVIEVKNQDAFITKKMFGLVQAGNVLTVPTLMGFNSEESLSFSQDPDVFKSVAAVWDQDLSLIVPEDMQINDETYLAEMGGSIRDIYTGGEPFADHLGDGIRYGSDNWFTRPIRKHAELLSKYAKTYFYQFSYDGVLGNIDVHYDGAENVGHSEETAYLFCSGADCDESLYPKSDVITRNRLIQLWTDFAKYQNPTPEPSDILQNVTWPQVSTDDGDFLYLDIDEDLQIKNHPKEGTYSKWTELYDSLGYSDFDTY
;
A
#
# COMPACT_ATOMS: atom_id res chain seq x y z
N MET A 1 41.94 52.23 -11.72
CA MET A 1 42.60 52.20 -10.40
C MET A 1 41.52 51.93 -9.37
N PHE A 2 41.14 50.67 -9.19
CA PHE A 2 40.52 50.06 -7.99
C PHE A 2 40.13 48.63 -8.39
N ASP A 3 41.16 47.81 -8.67
CA ASP A 3 41.08 46.41 -9.08
C ASP A 3 41.90 45.50 -8.14
N LYS A 4 42.09 45.90 -6.87
CA LYS A 4 42.99 45.20 -5.93
C LYS A 4 42.57 45.18 -4.46
N LEU A 5 41.27 45.29 -4.14
CA LEU A 5 40.82 45.24 -2.73
C LEU A 5 39.54 44.45 -2.46
N LEU A 6 39.14 43.54 -3.35
CA LEU A 6 38.03 42.60 -3.09
C LEU A 6 38.39 41.14 -3.40
N PHE A 7 39.69 40.80 -3.35
CA PHE A 7 40.20 39.44 -3.57
C PHE A 7 40.64 38.76 -2.25
N PHE A 8 40.23 39.28 -1.09
CA PHE A 8 40.70 38.78 0.21
C PHE A 8 39.64 38.68 1.32
N ILE A 9 38.34 38.89 1.02
CA ILE A 9 37.23 38.76 2.01
C ILE A 9 36.04 37.97 1.40
N VAL A 10 36.32 36.91 0.65
CA VAL A 10 35.37 35.81 0.33
C VAL A 10 36.14 34.48 0.35
N ILE A 11 36.92 34.27 1.41
CA ILE A 11 37.44 32.96 1.80
C ILE A 11 37.12 32.84 3.28
N LEU A 12 35.85 32.59 3.58
CA LEU A 12 35.28 32.09 4.83
C LEU A 12 33.77 31.99 4.60
N PHE A 13 33.23 30.77 4.66
CA PHE A 13 31.85 30.34 4.33
C PHE A 13 31.56 29.97 2.87
N GLN A 14 32.15 28.85 2.43
CA GLN A 14 31.43 27.64 2.01
C GLN A 14 32.48 26.61 1.57
N VAL A 15 33.11 25.97 2.55
CA VAL A 15 33.67 24.64 2.30
C VAL A 15 32.46 23.73 2.39
N ASN A 16 31.80 23.47 1.25
CA ASN A 16 31.02 22.25 1.13
C ASN A 16 32.03 21.13 1.34
N PHE A 17 31.98 20.46 2.48
CA PHE A 17 32.54 19.13 2.57
C PHE A 17 31.77 18.32 1.53
N LEU A 18 32.40 18.09 0.38
CA LEU A 18 32.14 16.88 -0.40
C LEU A 18 32.42 15.73 0.56
N ILE A 19 31.39 15.22 1.23
CA ILE A 19 31.46 13.93 1.91
C ILE A 19 31.70 12.95 0.77
N ALA A 20 32.92 12.43 0.68
CA ALA A 20 33.23 11.37 -0.26
C ALA A 20 32.46 10.13 0.20
N ASP A 21 31.74 9.48 -0.71
CA ASP A 21 31.06 8.23 -0.43
C ASP A 21 32.04 7.21 0.21
N PRO A 22 31.63 6.49 1.27
CA PRO A 22 32.52 5.61 1.99
C PRO A 22 32.96 4.43 1.11
N LEU A 23 34.27 4.26 0.97
CA LEU A 23 34.88 3.16 0.23
C LEU A 23 35.53 2.17 1.19
N VAL A 24 35.27 0.88 1.00
CA VAL A 24 35.91 -0.20 1.76
C VAL A 24 36.59 -1.17 0.79
N GLN A 25 37.88 -1.45 1.01
CA GLN A 25 38.63 -2.41 0.21
C GLN A 25 38.51 -3.81 0.81
N LEU A 26 37.70 -4.67 0.19
CA LEU A 26 37.64 -6.10 0.51
C LEU A 26 38.75 -6.88 -0.23
N PRO A 27 39.07 -8.12 0.20
CA PRO A 27 39.93 -9.01 -0.57
C PRO A 27 39.40 -9.31 -1.98
N ASN A 28 38.08 -9.34 -2.15
CA ASN A 28 37.39 -9.62 -3.42
C ASN A 28 37.39 -8.43 -4.39
N GLY A 29 37.48 -7.20 -3.87
CA GLY A 29 37.46 -5.97 -4.67
C GLY A 29 37.01 -4.76 -3.83
N LEU A 30 36.96 -3.59 -4.47
CA LEU A 30 36.54 -2.35 -3.82
C LEU A 30 35.01 -2.27 -3.76
N ILE A 31 34.44 -1.79 -2.65
CA ILE A 31 33.00 -1.55 -2.49
C ILE A 31 32.71 -0.09 -2.13
N LEU A 32 31.59 0.42 -2.63
CA LEU A 32 31.06 1.76 -2.38
C LEU A 32 29.81 1.65 -1.49
N GLY A 33 29.85 2.22 -0.29
CA GLY A 33 28.69 2.32 0.60
C GLY A 33 28.10 3.73 0.62
N ARG A 34 27.17 3.97 1.55
CA ARG A 34 26.61 5.30 1.84
C ARG A 34 26.71 5.66 3.32
N GLU A 35 26.74 6.94 3.63
CA GLU A 35 26.47 7.45 4.98
C GLU A 35 24.98 7.76 5.11
N ASP A 36 24.38 7.45 6.25
CA ASP A 36 22.95 7.56 6.51
C ASP A 36 22.71 7.89 8.00
N THR A 37 21.48 8.19 8.40
CA THR A 37 21.14 8.57 9.78
C THR A 37 19.96 7.80 10.32
N THR A 38 20.05 7.32 11.57
CA THR A 38 18.94 6.64 12.24
C THR A 38 17.82 7.61 12.62
N PHE A 39 16.63 7.11 12.97
CA PHE A 39 15.53 7.93 13.54
C PHE A 39 15.94 8.76 14.79
N ALA A 40 17.02 8.38 15.47
CA ALA A 40 17.59 9.11 16.61
C ALA A 40 18.64 10.15 16.20
N ASN A 41 18.74 10.48 14.90
CA ASN A 41 19.74 11.36 14.29
C ASN A 41 21.20 10.94 14.56
N LYS A 42 21.47 9.63 14.64
CA LYS A 42 22.84 9.10 14.73
C LYS A 42 23.33 8.70 13.34
N SER A 43 24.46 9.25 12.90
CA SER A 43 25.08 8.86 11.63
C SER A 43 25.61 7.43 11.69
N TYR A 44 25.51 6.72 10.58
CA TYR A 44 26.10 5.40 10.34
C TYR A 44 26.45 5.20 8.87
N PHE A 45 27.26 4.19 8.59
CA PHE A 45 27.61 3.77 7.24
C PHE A 45 26.90 2.47 6.88
N ALA A 46 26.32 2.41 5.69
CA ALA A 46 25.62 1.27 5.14
C ALA A 46 26.37 0.71 3.92
N PHE A 47 26.56 -0.60 3.91
CA PHE A 47 27.09 -1.36 2.77
C PHE A 47 26.18 -2.55 2.51
N GLU A 48 25.37 -2.47 1.48
CA GLU A 48 24.31 -3.42 1.17
C GLU A 48 24.66 -4.29 -0.04
N LYS A 49 23.99 -5.44 -0.19
CA LYS A 49 24.13 -6.34 -1.34
C LYS A 49 25.57 -6.83 -1.56
N ILE A 50 26.34 -7.07 -0.50
CA ILE A 50 27.71 -7.62 -0.61
C ILE A 50 27.62 -9.13 -0.86
N PRO A 51 28.10 -9.66 -2.00
CA PRO A 51 28.05 -11.10 -2.26
C PRO A 51 29.02 -11.83 -1.35
N TYR A 52 28.50 -12.76 -0.55
CA TYR A 52 29.33 -13.69 0.23
C TYR A 52 29.50 -15.04 -0.47
N ALA A 53 28.66 -15.34 -1.46
CA ALA A 53 28.73 -16.58 -2.24
C ALA A 53 28.63 -16.34 -3.76
N THR A 54 29.12 -17.29 -4.54
CA THR A 54 28.85 -17.39 -5.98
C THR A 54 27.36 -17.73 -6.19
N PRO A 55 26.69 -17.16 -7.22
CA PRO A 55 25.26 -17.40 -7.47
C PRO A 55 24.92 -18.90 -7.54
N PRO A 56 23.96 -19.41 -6.76
CA PRO A 56 23.62 -20.83 -6.69
C PRO A 56 22.73 -21.30 -7.86
N VAL A 57 23.01 -20.85 -9.09
CA VAL A 57 22.20 -21.12 -10.29
C VAL A 57 22.72 -22.29 -11.13
N GLY A 58 21.87 -22.84 -11.99
CA GLY A 58 22.23 -23.89 -12.95
C GLY A 58 22.88 -25.10 -12.28
N ALA A 59 24.11 -25.43 -12.66
CA ALA A 59 24.84 -26.58 -12.11
C ALA A 59 25.23 -26.43 -10.62
N LEU A 60 25.11 -25.22 -10.04
CA LEU A 60 25.30 -24.94 -8.62
C LEU A 60 23.98 -24.98 -7.83
N ARG A 61 22.82 -25.06 -8.51
CA ARG A 61 21.53 -25.24 -7.86
C ARG A 61 21.55 -26.55 -7.06
N PHE A 62 21.13 -26.44 -5.80
CA PHE A 62 21.19 -27.48 -4.75
C PHE A 62 22.58 -27.94 -4.29
N LYS A 63 23.66 -27.25 -4.66
CA LYS A 63 25.00 -27.50 -4.09
C LYS A 63 25.28 -26.60 -2.88
N ALA A 64 26.23 -27.03 -2.06
CA ALA A 64 26.80 -26.19 -1.01
C ALA A 64 27.34 -24.88 -1.62
N PRO A 65 27.16 -23.72 -0.95
CA PRO A 65 27.60 -22.44 -1.46
C PRO A 65 29.12 -22.41 -1.61
N GLN A 66 29.59 -21.66 -2.60
CA GLN A 66 31.01 -21.40 -2.82
C GLN A 66 31.29 -19.93 -2.54
N PRO A 67 32.46 -19.55 -1.99
CA PRO A 67 32.80 -18.15 -1.79
C PRO A 67 32.60 -17.29 -3.04
N ALA A 68 32.22 -16.02 -2.84
CA ALA A 68 32.05 -15.08 -3.94
C ALA A 68 33.33 -14.93 -4.76
N GLN A 69 33.17 -14.69 -6.07
CA GLN A 69 34.28 -14.39 -6.97
C GLN A 69 34.80 -12.97 -6.74
N ASN A 70 36.00 -12.69 -7.23
CA ASN A 70 36.54 -11.33 -7.24
C ASN A 70 35.83 -10.50 -8.32
N TRP A 71 35.74 -9.19 -8.10
CA TRP A 71 35.23 -8.23 -9.07
C TRP A 71 36.29 -7.17 -9.39
N ASP A 72 36.34 -6.74 -10.66
CA ASP A 72 37.36 -5.81 -11.14
C ASP A 72 36.98 -4.34 -10.91
N ASP A 73 35.69 -4.01 -11.08
CA ASP A 73 35.14 -2.66 -10.90
C ASP A 73 34.65 -2.43 -9.47
N THR A 74 34.47 -1.17 -9.05
CA THR A 74 33.92 -0.90 -7.72
C THR A 74 32.48 -1.41 -7.63
N LEU A 75 32.21 -2.33 -6.69
CA LEU A 75 30.88 -2.85 -6.44
C LEU A 75 30.03 -1.76 -5.76
N ASN A 76 28.87 -1.47 -6.34
CA ASN A 76 27.92 -0.53 -5.75
C ASN A 76 27.13 -1.24 -4.64
N ALA A 77 27.43 -0.90 -3.38
CA ALA A 77 26.81 -1.43 -2.17
C ALA A 77 25.97 -0.34 -1.46
N THR A 78 25.38 0.58 -2.23
CA THR A 78 24.57 1.70 -1.72
C THR A 78 23.07 1.42 -1.69
N TYR A 79 22.61 0.22 -2.02
CA TYR A 79 21.21 -0.18 -1.96
C TYR A 79 21.06 -1.71 -2.01
N LEU A 80 19.89 -2.21 -1.61
CA LEU A 80 19.47 -3.60 -1.74
C LEU A 80 18.12 -3.67 -2.49
N ASP A 81 18.05 -4.48 -3.52
CA ASP A 81 16.92 -4.60 -4.47
C ASP A 81 16.56 -6.06 -4.78
N VAL A 82 17.16 -7.04 -4.09
CA VAL A 82 17.02 -8.46 -4.40
C VAL A 82 16.72 -9.28 -3.14
N SER A 83 15.69 -10.12 -3.24
CA SER A 83 15.34 -11.18 -2.28
C SER A 83 15.65 -12.56 -2.86
N CYS A 84 15.72 -13.58 -1.99
CA CYS A 84 15.78 -14.96 -2.46
C CYS A 84 14.40 -15.45 -2.93
N ILE A 85 14.36 -16.31 -3.95
CA ILE A 85 13.13 -16.98 -4.41
C ILE A 85 12.39 -17.62 -3.22
N GLN A 86 11.12 -17.24 -3.07
CA GLN A 86 10.22 -17.63 -1.99
C GLN A 86 8.77 -17.62 -2.47
N SER A 87 7.83 -18.07 -1.63
CA SER A 87 6.40 -18.11 -1.96
C SER A 87 5.59 -17.06 -1.19
N PRO A 88 4.68 -16.31 -1.86
CA PRO A 88 4.52 -16.25 -3.31
C PRO A 88 5.73 -15.55 -3.96
N PRO A 89 6.09 -15.91 -5.21
CA PRO A 89 7.22 -15.27 -5.90
C PRO A 89 6.91 -13.81 -6.23
N ASN A 90 7.89 -12.93 -6.04
CA ASN A 90 7.80 -11.52 -6.40
C ASN A 90 8.82 -11.15 -7.50
N ALA A 91 8.60 -10.03 -8.20
CA ALA A 91 9.44 -9.59 -9.31
C ALA A 91 10.91 -9.31 -8.93
N SER A 92 11.17 -8.98 -7.65
CA SER A 92 12.51 -8.77 -7.09
C SER A 92 13.22 -10.05 -6.63
N ASP A 93 12.55 -11.20 -6.68
CA ASP A 93 13.12 -12.44 -6.19
C ASP A 93 14.07 -13.05 -7.21
N SER A 94 15.22 -13.54 -6.74
CA SER A 94 16.26 -14.12 -7.58
C SER A 94 16.91 -15.32 -6.90
N GLU A 95 17.42 -16.26 -7.67
CA GLU A 95 18.33 -17.28 -7.13
C GLU A 95 19.73 -16.71 -6.87
N ASP A 96 20.12 -15.67 -7.61
CA ASP A 96 21.31 -14.88 -7.32
C ASP A 96 20.99 -13.89 -6.20
N CYS A 97 20.92 -14.42 -4.98
CA CYS A 97 20.43 -13.69 -3.81
C CYS A 97 21.33 -13.80 -2.56
N LEU A 98 22.47 -14.49 -2.64
CA LEU A 98 23.34 -14.79 -1.49
C LEU A 98 24.22 -13.58 -1.11
N PHE A 99 23.55 -12.55 -0.61
CA PHE A 99 24.13 -11.27 -0.19
C PHE A 99 24.02 -11.05 1.31
N LEU A 100 24.91 -10.20 1.84
CA LEU A 100 24.81 -9.65 3.18
C LEU A 100 24.94 -8.13 3.15
N ASN A 101 24.44 -7.51 4.22
CA ASN A 101 24.56 -6.08 4.46
C ASN A 101 25.37 -5.85 5.74
N VAL A 102 26.15 -4.77 5.77
CA VAL A 102 26.91 -4.34 6.95
C VAL A 102 26.54 -2.89 7.26
N PHE A 103 26.04 -2.67 8.47
CA PHE A 103 25.71 -1.34 8.99
C PHE A 103 26.59 -1.05 10.19
N THR A 104 27.37 0.03 10.13
CA THR A 104 28.37 0.36 11.15
C THR A 104 28.31 1.82 11.55
N PRO A 105 28.34 2.17 12.85
CA PRO A 105 28.35 3.57 13.29
C PRO A 105 29.70 4.26 13.03
N GLU A 106 30.77 3.50 12.78
CA GLU A 106 32.12 4.06 12.65
C GLU A 106 33.00 3.19 11.74
N LEU A 107 33.69 3.82 10.79
CA LEU A 107 34.68 3.18 9.92
C LEU A 107 36.11 3.40 10.42
N PRO A 108 37.02 2.43 10.27
CA PRO A 108 38.43 2.64 10.60
C PRO A 108 39.07 3.69 9.68
N VAL A 109 39.63 4.76 10.25
CA VAL A 109 40.43 5.78 9.52
C VAL A 109 41.89 5.71 9.95
N ASP A 110 42.83 5.96 9.02
CA ASP A 110 44.29 5.85 9.16
C ASP A 110 44.86 5.97 10.60
N GLY A 111 45.11 4.82 11.24
CA GLY A 111 45.75 4.72 12.56
C GLY A 111 44.81 4.63 13.76
N GLU A 112 43.49 4.75 13.57
CA GLU A 112 42.48 4.52 14.60
C GLU A 112 42.11 3.04 14.70
N ASN A 113 41.88 2.58 15.93
CA ASN A 113 41.55 1.19 16.22
C ASN A 113 40.08 1.08 16.63
N VAL A 114 39.19 1.17 15.63
CA VAL A 114 37.74 0.94 15.79
C VAL A 114 37.52 -0.56 15.98
N SER A 115 36.83 -0.94 17.06
CA SER A 115 36.65 -2.35 17.44
C SER A 115 35.33 -2.54 18.17
N LEU A 116 34.24 -2.57 17.40
CA LEU A 116 32.86 -2.61 17.88
C LEU A 116 32.34 -4.05 17.99
N PRO A 117 31.46 -4.37 18.94
CA PRO A 117 30.74 -5.65 18.95
C PRO A 117 29.92 -5.83 17.66
N VAL A 118 29.78 -7.07 17.22
CA VAL A 118 29.06 -7.40 15.97
C VAL A 118 27.82 -8.21 16.30
N MET A 119 26.67 -7.76 15.84
CA MET A 119 25.40 -8.48 15.88
C MET A 119 25.10 -9.02 14.49
N PHE A 120 25.08 -10.34 14.34
CA PHE A 120 24.84 -11.01 13.06
C PHE A 120 23.45 -11.65 13.08
N TYR A 121 22.53 -11.07 12.30
CA TYR A 121 21.12 -11.44 12.29
C TYR A 121 20.80 -12.46 11.20
N ILE A 122 20.14 -13.54 11.60
CA ILE A 122 19.56 -14.56 10.71
C ILE A 122 18.04 -14.47 10.85
N HIS A 123 17.36 -14.11 9.77
CA HIS A 123 15.91 -13.85 9.79
C HIS A 123 15.07 -15.13 9.99
N GLY A 124 13.83 -14.92 10.45
CA GLY A 124 12.78 -15.95 10.60
C GLY A 124 12.08 -16.28 9.28
N GLY A 125 10.76 -16.51 9.34
CA GLY A 125 9.92 -16.84 8.16
C GLY A 125 9.72 -18.34 7.91
N GLY A 126 9.94 -19.16 8.95
CA GLY A 126 9.64 -20.59 8.90
C GLY A 126 10.42 -21.38 7.84
N PHE A 127 11.58 -20.88 7.42
CA PHE A 127 12.42 -21.39 6.33
C PHE A 127 11.87 -21.21 4.91
N LEU A 128 10.69 -20.60 4.75
CA LEU A 128 10.00 -20.47 3.45
C LEU A 128 10.06 -19.06 2.87
N ASN A 129 10.06 -18.05 3.72
CA ASN A 129 10.07 -16.64 3.33
C ASN A 129 10.97 -15.79 4.24
N GLY A 130 11.16 -14.52 3.86
CA GLY A 130 11.92 -13.52 4.59
C GLY A 130 13.14 -13.03 3.82
N GLY A 131 13.72 -11.93 4.27
CA GLY A 131 14.94 -11.37 3.69
C GLY A 131 15.56 -10.32 4.58
N SER A 132 16.79 -9.92 4.25
CA SER A 132 17.54 -8.91 5.01
C SER A 132 16.93 -7.50 4.92
N MET A 133 16.15 -7.19 3.88
CA MET A 133 15.48 -5.89 3.70
C MET A 133 14.47 -5.56 4.81
N SER A 134 13.88 -6.57 5.46
CA SER A 134 12.85 -6.37 6.50
C SER A 134 13.41 -5.96 7.85
N TYR A 135 14.74 -5.77 7.98
CA TYR A 135 15.41 -5.57 9.26
C TYR A 135 16.35 -4.35 9.22
N PRO A 136 15.79 -3.13 9.28
CA PRO A 136 16.57 -1.90 9.24
C PRO A 136 17.51 -1.76 10.45
N PRO A 137 18.62 -1.03 10.32
CA PRO A 137 19.69 -1.01 11.31
C PRO A 137 19.44 -0.14 12.54
N ASP A 138 18.42 0.72 12.50
CA ASP A 138 18.24 1.85 13.42
C ASP A 138 18.32 1.47 14.91
N LEU A 139 17.56 0.46 15.33
CA LEU A 139 17.51 0.04 16.74
C LEU A 139 18.85 -0.51 17.24
N TYR A 140 19.67 -1.09 16.35
CA TYR A 140 20.94 -1.70 16.72
C TYR A 140 22.09 -0.70 16.66
N VAL A 141 22.26 0.02 15.55
CA VAL A 141 23.42 0.89 15.34
C VAL A 141 23.43 2.08 16.32
N ASN A 142 22.27 2.46 16.86
CA ASN A 142 22.16 3.40 17.99
C ASN A 142 22.96 2.96 19.22
N ASN A 143 23.22 1.67 19.40
CA ASN A 143 23.88 1.07 20.56
C ASN A 143 25.38 0.74 20.36
N ASP A 144 26.05 1.42 19.42
CA ASP A 144 27.49 1.26 19.15
C ASP A 144 27.88 -0.19 18.79
N VAL A 145 27.06 -0.84 17.96
CA VAL A 145 27.32 -2.18 17.41
C VAL A 145 27.30 -2.14 15.89
N VAL A 146 28.05 -3.05 15.27
CA VAL A 146 27.92 -3.35 13.84
C VAL A 146 26.81 -4.37 13.65
N LEU A 147 25.82 -4.06 12.82
CA LEU A 147 24.77 -5.00 12.44
C LEU A 147 25.12 -5.63 11.09
N VAL A 148 25.02 -6.95 11.02
CA VAL A 148 25.12 -7.72 9.77
C VAL A 148 23.82 -8.47 9.56
N THR A 149 23.19 -8.28 8.41
CA THR A 149 21.97 -8.99 8.00
C THR A 149 22.26 -9.79 6.72
N ILE A 150 21.63 -10.94 6.55
CA ILE A 150 21.91 -11.83 5.40
C ILE A 150 20.64 -12.25 4.69
N ASN A 151 20.74 -12.46 3.38
CA ASN A 151 19.84 -13.33 2.63
C ASN A 151 20.44 -14.75 2.64
N TYR A 152 19.59 -15.79 2.65
CA TYR A 152 19.99 -17.18 2.46
C TYR A 152 18.90 -17.94 1.70
N ARG A 153 19.23 -19.06 1.04
CA ARG A 153 18.23 -19.81 0.24
C ARG A 153 17.07 -20.31 1.12
N LEU A 154 15.85 -20.19 0.62
CA LEU A 154 14.62 -20.59 1.31
C LEU A 154 13.92 -21.76 0.61
N GLY A 155 12.93 -22.35 1.29
CA GLY A 155 12.06 -23.38 0.74
C GLY A 155 12.82 -24.54 0.07
N PRO A 156 12.36 -25.04 -1.09
CA PRO A 156 13.02 -26.13 -1.79
C PRO A 156 14.47 -25.79 -2.18
N PHE A 157 14.78 -24.55 -2.51
CA PHE A 157 16.16 -24.15 -2.86
C PHE A 157 17.13 -24.28 -1.69
N GLY A 158 16.65 -24.02 -0.48
CA GLY A 158 17.43 -24.08 0.75
C GLY A 158 17.55 -25.49 1.35
N PHE A 159 16.49 -26.31 1.27
CA PHE A 159 16.36 -27.49 2.14
C PHE A 159 15.98 -28.79 1.43
N LEU A 160 15.69 -28.79 0.12
CA LEU A 160 15.35 -30.00 -0.62
C LEU A 160 16.44 -31.08 -0.46
N SER A 161 16.02 -32.32 -0.20
CA SER A 161 16.93 -33.45 0.01
C SER A 161 16.36 -34.75 -0.53
N THR A 162 17.20 -35.49 -1.25
CA THR A 162 16.94 -36.88 -1.65
C THR A 162 17.41 -37.89 -0.60
N GLN A 163 18.00 -37.43 0.51
CA GLN A 163 18.59 -38.27 1.58
C GLN A 163 19.70 -39.22 1.08
N ASP A 164 20.39 -38.84 0.01
CA ASP A 164 21.59 -39.47 -0.51
C ASP A 164 22.68 -38.42 -0.79
N ASP A 165 23.73 -38.79 -1.50
CA ASP A 165 24.85 -37.91 -1.84
C ASP A 165 24.60 -37.03 -3.07
N VAL A 166 23.47 -37.19 -3.77
CA VAL A 166 23.14 -36.40 -4.98
C VAL A 166 22.55 -35.05 -4.59
N ILE A 167 21.50 -35.04 -3.76
CA ILE A 167 20.94 -33.83 -3.16
C ILE A 167 20.89 -34.00 -1.63
N PRO A 168 21.99 -33.73 -0.91
CA PRO A 168 22.07 -33.99 0.52
C PRO A 168 21.12 -33.08 1.33
N GLY A 169 20.92 -31.83 0.94
CA GLY A 169 20.05 -30.84 1.61
C GLY A 169 20.79 -29.82 2.47
N ASN A 170 20.05 -29.08 3.31
CA ASN A 170 20.55 -28.08 4.27
C ASN A 170 21.46 -27.00 3.68
N ASN A 171 21.24 -26.63 2.42
CA ASN A 171 22.04 -25.63 1.73
C ASN A 171 21.89 -24.24 2.36
N ALA A 172 20.69 -23.88 2.83
CA ALA A 172 20.45 -22.67 3.61
C ALA A 172 21.34 -22.54 4.85
N LEU A 173 21.52 -23.62 5.63
CA LEU A 173 22.40 -23.60 6.82
C LEU A 173 23.87 -23.43 6.43
N LYS A 174 24.26 -23.95 5.26
CA LYS A 174 25.60 -23.79 4.71
C LYS A 174 25.82 -22.37 4.20
N ASP A 175 24.79 -21.74 3.61
CA ASP A 175 24.80 -20.33 3.21
C ASP A 175 25.05 -19.43 4.42
N GLN A 176 24.29 -19.65 5.49
CA GLN A 176 24.47 -18.94 6.77
C GLN A 176 25.88 -19.12 7.34
N LEU A 177 26.43 -20.35 7.33
CA LEU A 177 27.79 -20.60 7.80
C LEU A 177 28.83 -19.84 6.96
N LEU A 178 28.68 -19.84 5.63
CA LEU A 178 29.59 -19.11 4.75
C LEU A 178 29.52 -17.60 5.00
N ALA A 179 28.32 -17.05 5.23
CA ALA A 179 28.15 -15.63 5.58
C ALA A 179 28.75 -15.28 6.96
N ILE A 180 28.65 -16.18 7.94
CA ILE A 180 29.32 -16.02 9.25
C ILE A 180 30.85 -16.05 9.07
N GLN A 181 31.38 -16.96 8.26
CA GLN A 181 32.81 -17.02 7.93
C GLN A 181 33.27 -15.74 7.25
N TRP A 182 32.53 -15.28 6.24
CA TRP A 182 32.80 -14.01 5.57
C TRP A 182 32.84 -12.85 6.57
N THR A 183 31.87 -12.80 7.49
CA THR A 183 31.81 -11.74 8.51
C THR A 183 33.03 -11.82 9.42
N HIS A 184 33.36 -12.99 9.95
CA HIS A 184 34.53 -13.18 10.80
C HIS A 184 35.85 -12.80 10.09
N GLU A 185 35.95 -13.00 8.78
CA GLU A 185 37.15 -12.69 8.00
C GLU A 185 37.27 -11.21 7.61
N ASN A 186 36.16 -10.47 7.53
CA ASN A 186 36.13 -9.15 6.90
C ASN A 186 35.60 -8.02 7.80
N ILE A 187 34.89 -8.30 8.91
CA ILE A 187 34.14 -7.26 9.64
C ILE A 187 35.02 -6.17 10.27
N GLN A 188 36.29 -6.45 10.52
CA GLN A 188 37.28 -5.46 10.96
C GLN A 188 37.50 -4.33 9.96
N LEU A 189 37.27 -4.57 8.67
CA LEU A 189 37.34 -3.55 7.63
C LEU A 189 36.19 -2.52 7.76
N PHE A 190 35.13 -2.89 8.49
CA PHE A 190 33.97 -2.07 8.78
C PHE A 190 33.94 -1.58 10.25
N GLY A 191 35.05 -1.73 10.99
CA GLY A 191 35.16 -1.32 12.39
C GLY A 191 34.64 -2.34 13.41
N GLY A 192 34.14 -3.50 12.96
CA GLY A 192 33.68 -4.57 13.85
C GLY A 192 34.82 -5.44 14.38
N ASN A 193 34.60 -6.04 15.55
CA ASN A 193 35.56 -6.96 16.16
C ASN A 193 35.18 -8.42 15.84
N PRO A 194 36.02 -9.16 15.08
CA PRO A 194 35.71 -10.54 14.69
C PRO A 194 35.65 -11.50 15.90
N ASP A 195 36.33 -11.18 17.01
CA ASP A 195 36.26 -11.96 18.26
C ASP A 195 34.99 -11.64 19.09
N GLN A 196 34.17 -10.67 18.67
CA GLN A 196 32.96 -10.24 19.37
C GLN A 196 31.65 -10.43 18.58
N ILE A 197 31.64 -11.33 17.61
CA ILE A 197 30.43 -11.69 16.85
C ILE A 197 29.44 -12.45 17.74
N THR A 198 28.20 -11.98 17.77
CA THR A 198 27.04 -12.67 18.38
C THR A 198 26.02 -12.93 17.28
N ILE A 199 25.72 -14.20 17.01
CA ILE A 199 24.66 -14.56 16.07
C ILE A 199 23.31 -14.56 16.78
N PHE A 200 22.28 -14.06 16.12
CA PHE A 200 20.94 -14.03 16.69
C PHE A 200 19.85 -14.12 15.62
N GLY A 201 18.67 -14.58 16.02
CA GLY A 201 17.53 -14.70 15.12
C GLY A 201 16.25 -15.01 15.88
N GLN A 202 15.12 -14.82 15.20
CA GLN A 202 13.78 -15.12 15.70
C GLN A 202 13.19 -16.33 14.97
N SER A 203 12.38 -17.16 15.65
CA SER A 203 11.68 -18.31 15.07
C SER A 203 12.62 -19.26 14.30
N ALA A 204 12.41 -19.49 13.01
CA ALA A 204 13.30 -20.28 12.15
C ALA A 204 14.74 -19.75 12.10
N GLY A 205 14.95 -18.44 12.24
CA GLY A 205 16.27 -17.82 12.37
C GLY A 205 16.93 -18.16 13.71
N SER A 206 16.15 -18.25 14.78
CA SER A 206 16.61 -18.80 16.06
C SER A 206 16.98 -20.29 15.92
N GLY A 207 16.14 -21.08 15.24
CA GLY A 207 16.46 -22.47 14.90
C GLY A 207 17.78 -22.60 14.14
N SER A 208 17.97 -21.76 13.12
CA SER A 208 19.21 -21.63 12.35
C SER A 208 20.42 -21.33 13.22
N CYS A 209 20.33 -20.33 14.12
CA CYS A 209 21.38 -20.04 15.10
C CYS A 209 21.69 -21.23 16.01
N ALA A 210 20.66 -21.96 16.44
CA ALA A 210 20.83 -23.16 17.25
C ALA A 210 21.54 -24.27 16.45
N TYR A 211 21.26 -24.43 15.16
CA TYR A 211 21.96 -25.39 14.29
C TYR A 211 23.45 -25.09 14.17
N GLN A 212 23.85 -23.81 14.13
CA GLN A 212 25.26 -23.42 14.13
C GLN A 212 26.01 -23.92 15.37
N LEU A 213 25.33 -24.11 16.51
CA LEU A 213 25.94 -24.69 17.73
C LEU A 213 26.26 -26.19 17.59
N LEU A 214 25.69 -26.89 16.61
CA LEU A 214 25.95 -28.32 16.38
C LEU A 214 27.11 -28.55 15.41
N ASN A 215 27.41 -27.57 14.55
CA ASN A 215 28.39 -27.72 13.50
C ASN A 215 29.80 -27.31 13.98
N GLN A 216 30.75 -28.25 13.94
CA GLN A 216 32.13 -27.98 14.37
C GLN A 216 32.86 -26.99 13.44
N ASN A 217 32.39 -26.79 12.21
CA ASN A 217 32.94 -25.79 11.30
C ASN A 217 32.60 -24.36 11.74
N SER A 218 31.61 -24.18 12.61
CA SER A 218 31.26 -22.87 13.18
C SER A 218 32.13 -22.50 14.40
N LYS A 219 33.03 -23.41 14.84
CA LYS A 219 33.83 -23.22 16.05
C LYS A 219 34.77 -22.03 15.93
N GLY A 220 34.58 -21.07 16.83
CA GLY A 220 35.43 -19.87 16.93
C GLY A 220 34.98 -18.71 16.04
N LEU A 221 33.92 -18.86 15.25
CA LEU A 221 33.42 -17.79 14.37
C LEU A 221 32.51 -16.78 15.09
N PHE A 222 31.93 -17.18 16.22
CA PHE A 222 31.12 -16.31 17.07
C PHE A 222 31.37 -16.66 18.54
N ARG A 223 31.20 -15.65 19.40
CA ARG A 223 31.42 -15.75 20.84
C ARG A 223 30.15 -15.96 21.65
N GLY A 224 28.97 -15.80 21.04
CA GLY A 224 27.69 -15.90 21.73
C GLY A 224 26.52 -16.07 20.77
N VAL A 225 25.39 -16.51 21.31
CA VAL A 225 24.15 -16.76 20.54
C VAL A 225 22.94 -16.21 21.28
N ILE A 226 21.99 -15.61 20.55
CA ILE A 226 20.66 -15.27 21.09
C ILE A 226 19.60 -16.03 20.28
N LEU A 227 18.77 -16.79 20.99
CA LEU A 227 17.72 -17.64 20.44
C LEU A 227 16.35 -17.09 20.87
N ALA A 228 15.64 -16.40 19.98
CA ALA A 228 14.29 -15.91 20.26
C ALA A 228 13.23 -16.84 19.63
N SER A 229 12.48 -17.56 20.47
CA SER A 229 11.32 -18.35 20.05
C SER A 229 11.61 -19.45 19.00
N GLY A 230 12.78 -20.10 19.09
CA GLY A 230 13.06 -21.26 18.22
C GLY A 230 14.31 -22.06 18.61
N SER A 231 14.30 -23.36 18.31
CA SER A 231 15.41 -24.30 18.56
C SER A 231 15.35 -25.45 17.56
N PHE A 232 16.49 -26.09 17.28
CA PHE A 232 16.53 -27.38 16.56
C PHE A 232 15.78 -28.53 17.28
N LEU A 233 15.36 -28.34 18.53
CA LEU A 233 14.50 -29.29 19.24
C LEU A 233 13.00 -29.03 19.00
N SER A 234 12.63 -27.90 18.39
CA SER A 234 11.23 -27.63 18.07
C SER A 234 10.73 -28.65 17.03
N PRO A 235 9.50 -29.15 17.16
CA PRO A 235 8.99 -30.24 16.31
C PRO A 235 8.96 -29.88 14.82
N TRP A 236 8.71 -28.59 14.51
CA TRP A 236 8.74 -28.04 13.16
C TRP A 236 10.14 -27.89 12.56
N ALA A 237 11.20 -27.92 13.37
CA ALA A 237 12.55 -27.57 12.92
C ALA A 237 13.28 -28.70 12.20
N LEU A 238 12.72 -29.91 12.13
CA LEU A 238 13.32 -31.07 11.49
C LEU A 238 12.33 -31.77 10.55
N GLN A 239 12.55 -31.64 9.24
CA GLN A 239 11.73 -32.29 8.23
C GLN A 239 11.96 -33.81 8.21
N ARG A 240 10.88 -34.58 8.32
CA ARG A 240 10.84 -36.02 8.08
C ARG A 240 10.44 -36.26 6.61
N ASN A 241 10.56 -37.51 6.14
CA ASN A 241 10.14 -37.92 4.79
C ASN A 241 10.67 -37.08 3.60
N ALA A 242 11.80 -36.39 3.78
CA ALA A 242 12.32 -35.42 2.81
C ALA A 242 12.45 -35.96 1.39
N ARG A 243 12.87 -37.23 1.25
CA ARG A 243 12.96 -37.91 -0.03
C ARG A 243 11.59 -38.00 -0.72
N SER A 244 10.55 -38.45 -0.02
CA SER A 244 9.21 -38.56 -0.61
C SER A 244 8.67 -37.20 -1.05
N ILE A 245 8.91 -36.15 -0.26
CA ILE A 245 8.51 -34.77 -0.58
C ILE A 245 9.23 -34.27 -1.83
N ALA A 246 10.55 -34.48 -1.93
CA ALA A 246 11.34 -34.08 -3.10
C ALA A 246 10.87 -34.77 -4.38
N PHE A 247 10.64 -36.08 -4.34
CA PHE A 247 10.16 -36.84 -5.50
C PHE A 247 8.70 -36.52 -5.85
N GLY A 248 7.86 -36.25 -4.84
CA GLY A 248 6.48 -35.83 -5.03
C GLY A 248 6.36 -34.47 -5.72
N THR A 249 7.19 -33.51 -5.31
CA THR A 249 7.31 -32.20 -5.96
C THR A 249 7.79 -32.35 -7.42
N GLY A 250 8.79 -33.20 -7.66
CA GLY A 250 9.27 -33.49 -9.02
C GLY A 250 8.20 -34.12 -9.93
N ALA A 251 7.28 -34.92 -9.39
CA ALA A 251 6.19 -35.52 -10.14
C ALA A 251 5.13 -34.49 -10.61
N LEU A 252 4.98 -33.37 -9.90
CA LEU A 252 4.11 -32.26 -10.32
C LEU A 252 4.73 -31.47 -11.48
N LEU A 253 6.05 -31.26 -11.44
CA LEU A 253 6.79 -30.58 -12.52
C LEU A 253 6.81 -31.39 -13.82
N ASN A 254 6.79 -32.72 -13.73
CA ASN A 254 6.75 -33.58 -14.90
C ASN A 254 5.97 -34.87 -14.63
N SER A 255 4.75 -34.97 -15.17
CA SER A 255 3.88 -36.15 -15.02
C SER A 255 4.45 -37.47 -15.59
N THR A 256 5.51 -37.41 -16.42
CA THR A 256 6.23 -38.61 -16.92
C THR A 256 7.39 -39.03 -16.02
N PHE A 257 7.72 -38.22 -15.01
CA PHE A 257 8.71 -38.55 -14.01
C PHE A 257 8.15 -39.63 -13.08
N GLU A 258 8.57 -40.88 -13.31
CA GLU A 258 8.19 -41.99 -12.44
C GLU A 258 8.94 -41.88 -11.10
N SER A 259 8.20 -41.81 -9.99
CA SER A 259 8.67 -41.68 -8.59
C SER A 259 9.65 -42.77 -8.07
N ASN A 260 10.18 -43.62 -8.95
CA ASN A 260 10.98 -44.80 -8.64
C ASN A 260 12.49 -44.48 -8.71
N ASN A 261 12.91 -43.64 -7.76
CA ASN A 261 14.23 -43.65 -7.07
C ASN A 261 15.53 -43.15 -7.73
N ASP A 262 15.57 -42.61 -8.94
CA ASP A 262 16.81 -41.99 -9.43
C ASP A 262 16.94 -40.51 -9.04
N SER A 263 17.80 -40.23 -8.07
CA SER A 263 18.06 -38.86 -7.58
C SER A 263 18.81 -38.00 -8.59
N GLU A 264 19.59 -38.59 -9.49
CA GLU A 264 20.28 -37.86 -10.56
C GLU A 264 19.28 -37.37 -11.61
N ALA A 265 18.30 -38.20 -11.95
CA ALA A 265 17.21 -37.79 -12.83
C ALA A 265 16.38 -36.64 -12.21
N LEU A 266 16.11 -36.70 -10.90
CA LEU A 266 15.43 -35.60 -10.19
C LEU A 266 16.28 -34.33 -10.22
N LEU A 267 17.57 -34.41 -9.91
CA LEU A 267 18.47 -33.26 -9.95
C LEU A 267 18.49 -32.61 -11.35
N GLN A 268 18.59 -33.41 -12.40
CA GLN A 268 18.56 -32.91 -13.79
C GLN A 268 17.25 -32.21 -14.12
N LEU A 269 16.10 -32.75 -13.68
CA LEU A 269 14.80 -32.11 -13.84
C LEU A 269 14.77 -30.75 -13.11
N LEU A 270 15.11 -30.75 -11.82
CA LEU A 270 15.06 -29.55 -10.98
C LEU A 270 16.06 -28.46 -11.40
N GLN A 271 17.17 -28.83 -12.04
CA GLN A 271 18.13 -27.87 -12.63
C GLN A 271 17.67 -27.33 -13.99
N SER A 272 16.70 -27.98 -14.64
CA SER A 272 16.21 -27.59 -15.97
C SER A 272 14.97 -26.71 -15.96
N VAL A 273 14.21 -26.71 -14.86
CA VAL A 273 13.00 -25.89 -14.68
C VAL A 273 13.32 -24.48 -14.21
N GLU A 274 12.44 -23.53 -14.48
CA GLU A 274 12.57 -22.18 -13.95
C GLU A 274 12.30 -22.15 -12.44
N ALA A 275 12.87 -21.15 -11.73
CA ALA A 275 12.78 -21.10 -10.27
C ALA A 275 11.32 -20.92 -9.79
N GLU A 276 10.53 -20.12 -10.51
CA GLU A 276 9.12 -19.86 -10.24
C GLU A 276 8.24 -21.12 -10.42
N GLU A 277 8.56 -21.94 -11.42
CA GLU A 277 7.85 -23.22 -11.63
C GLU A 277 8.11 -24.19 -10.46
N LEU A 278 9.35 -24.25 -9.97
CA LEU A 278 9.70 -25.09 -8.84
C LEU A 278 9.03 -24.65 -7.54
N ILE A 279 9.00 -23.35 -7.23
CA ILE A 279 8.36 -22.88 -6.00
C ILE A 279 6.84 -23.14 -6.05
N THR A 280 6.22 -22.91 -7.21
CA THR A 280 4.79 -23.19 -7.43
C THR A 280 4.48 -24.68 -7.24
N ALA A 281 5.29 -25.57 -7.82
CA ALA A 281 5.10 -27.02 -7.64
C ALA A 281 5.32 -27.47 -6.19
N ALA A 282 6.21 -26.81 -5.45
CA ALA A 282 6.43 -27.09 -4.04
C ALA A 282 5.22 -26.71 -3.18
N ASP A 283 4.56 -25.59 -3.51
CA ASP A 283 3.32 -25.14 -2.84
C ASP A 283 2.13 -26.05 -3.20
N GLU A 284 1.97 -26.39 -4.48
CA GLU A 284 0.94 -27.35 -4.90
C GLU A 284 1.12 -28.70 -4.20
N TYR A 285 2.35 -29.17 -4.02
CA TYR A 285 2.61 -30.39 -3.29
C TYR A 285 2.21 -30.27 -1.82
N ASN A 286 2.54 -29.14 -1.18
CA ASN A 286 2.15 -28.86 0.20
C ASN A 286 0.63 -28.95 0.38
N ASP A 287 -0.14 -28.32 -0.51
CA ASP A 287 -1.61 -28.35 -0.48
C ASP A 287 -2.18 -29.77 -0.66
N LEU A 288 -1.50 -30.61 -1.44
CA LEU A 288 -1.92 -31.99 -1.67
C LEU A 288 -1.65 -32.92 -0.49
N VAL A 289 -0.58 -32.69 0.28
CA VAL A 289 -0.17 -33.62 1.36
C VAL A 289 -0.55 -33.16 2.77
N THR A 290 -1.06 -31.94 2.93
CA THR A 290 -1.29 -31.34 4.25
C THR A 290 -2.78 -31.11 4.53
N PRO A 291 -3.37 -31.91 5.43
CA PRO A 291 -4.37 -31.39 6.37
C PRO A 291 -4.15 -31.91 7.81
N PRO A 292 -4.64 -31.24 8.88
CA PRO A 292 -4.46 -29.86 9.37
C PRO A 292 -3.02 -29.52 9.85
N TRP A 293 -2.77 -28.28 10.31
CA TRP A 293 -1.46 -27.74 10.78
C TRP A 293 -0.68 -28.67 11.72
N GLU A 294 -1.35 -29.46 12.57
CA GLU A 294 -0.67 -30.40 13.46
C GLU A 294 0.14 -31.45 12.69
N TYR A 295 -0.33 -31.89 11.51
CA TYR A 295 0.37 -32.89 10.71
C TYR A 295 1.69 -32.34 10.15
N ASP A 296 1.71 -31.05 9.78
CA ASP A 296 2.93 -30.33 9.36
C ASP A 296 3.94 -30.23 10.52
N ILE A 297 3.48 -29.91 11.73
CA ILE A 297 4.33 -29.90 12.93
C ILE A 297 4.84 -31.32 13.28
N ALA A 298 4.00 -32.34 13.12
CA ALA A 298 4.34 -33.74 13.41
C ALA A 298 5.39 -34.30 12.45
N GLN A 299 5.27 -34.00 11.16
CA GLN A 299 6.23 -34.37 10.13
C GLN A 299 7.47 -33.44 10.18
N GLY A 300 7.33 -32.24 10.74
CA GLY A 300 8.29 -31.16 10.65
C GLY A 300 7.99 -30.32 9.43
N LYS A 301 8.03 -29.00 9.57
CA LYS A 301 7.59 -28.07 8.52
C LYS A 301 8.21 -28.43 7.18
N LEU A 302 7.40 -28.44 6.11
CA LEU A 302 7.96 -28.67 4.77
C LEU A 302 9.08 -27.67 4.48
N TRP A 303 10.14 -28.17 3.88
CA TRP A 303 11.38 -27.45 3.60
C TRP A 303 12.12 -26.96 4.86
N ALA A 304 11.99 -27.64 6.00
CA ALA A 304 12.87 -27.49 7.16
C ALA A 304 14.17 -28.31 7.03
N PRO A 305 15.18 -28.06 7.89
CA PRO A 305 16.40 -28.87 7.93
C PRO A 305 16.17 -30.38 8.02
N VAL A 306 17.11 -31.16 7.45
CA VAL A 306 17.07 -32.64 7.39
C VAL A 306 18.32 -33.26 8.01
N ILE A 307 18.27 -34.56 8.32
CA ILE A 307 19.50 -35.34 8.61
C ILE A 307 20.12 -35.78 7.29
N GLU A 308 21.31 -35.26 6.99
CA GLU A 308 22.07 -35.56 5.78
C GLU A 308 22.83 -36.89 5.91
N MET A 309 23.04 -37.54 4.76
CA MET A 309 24.06 -38.57 4.65
C MET A 309 25.44 -37.93 4.86
N LYS A 310 26.30 -38.60 5.62
CA LYS A 310 27.63 -38.08 5.93
C LYS A 310 28.45 -37.86 4.65
N ASN A 311 28.75 -36.61 4.35
CA ASN A 311 29.66 -36.15 3.30
C ASN A 311 30.52 -34.97 3.85
N PRO A 312 31.55 -34.49 3.12
CA PRO A 312 32.43 -33.42 3.60
C PRO A 312 31.72 -32.10 3.94
N ASP A 313 30.63 -31.81 3.24
CA ASP A 313 29.86 -30.57 3.35
C ASP A 313 28.59 -30.74 4.20
N ALA A 314 28.36 -31.94 4.74
CA ALA A 314 27.17 -32.24 5.53
C ALA A 314 27.14 -31.39 6.81
N PHE A 315 26.04 -30.70 7.02
CA PHE A 315 25.82 -29.81 8.16
C PHE A 315 25.33 -30.61 9.37
N ILE A 316 24.33 -31.48 9.18
CA ILE A 316 23.72 -32.27 10.25
C ILE A 316 23.67 -33.74 9.84
N THR A 317 24.34 -34.62 10.59
CA THR A 317 24.44 -36.05 10.24
C THR A 317 23.88 -36.99 11.31
N LYS A 318 23.36 -36.44 12.40
CA LYS A 318 22.88 -37.19 13.57
C LYS A 318 21.68 -36.49 14.20
N ASN A 319 20.92 -37.23 15.00
CA ASN A 319 19.84 -36.69 15.79
C ASN A 319 20.37 -35.65 16.82
N MET A 320 19.79 -34.46 16.81
CA MET A 320 20.25 -33.29 17.55
C MET A 320 20.08 -33.43 19.07
N PHE A 321 19.02 -34.08 19.54
CA PHE A 321 18.78 -34.28 20.97
C PHE A 321 19.90 -35.10 21.62
N GLY A 322 20.33 -36.18 20.96
CA GLY A 322 21.45 -37.00 21.43
C GLY A 322 22.80 -36.26 21.41
N LEU A 323 23.01 -35.39 20.42
CA LEU A 323 24.21 -34.54 20.36
C LEU A 323 24.26 -33.55 21.53
N LEU A 324 23.14 -32.88 21.79
CA LEU A 324 22.99 -31.95 22.90
C LEU A 324 23.17 -32.65 24.25
N GLN A 325 22.53 -33.81 24.46
CA GLN A 325 22.68 -34.60 25.69
C GLN A 325 24.12 -35.03 25.95
N ALA A 326 24.88 -35.37 24.90
CA ALA A 326 26.27 -35.77 25.01
C ALA A 326 27.24 -34.60 25.18
N GLY A 327 26.78 -33.34 25.08
CA GLY A 327 27.64 -32.17 25.08
C GLY A 327 28.46 -32.00 23.80
N ASN A 328 28.06 -32.67 22.71
CA ASN A 328 28.71 -32.55 21.39
C ASN A 328 28.22 -31.30 20.66
N ILE A 329 28.48 -30.14 21.26
CA ILE A 329 27.99 -28.83 20.87
C ILE A 329 29.10 -27.79 21.02
N LEU A 330 28.94 -26.64 20.38
CA LEU A 330 29.74 -25.46 20.64
C LEU A 330 29.21 -24.78 21.91
N ALA A 331 30.00 -24.84 22.98
CA ALA A 331 29.64 -24.25 24.27
C ALA A 331 30.05 -22.77 24.32
N VAL A 332 29.15 -21.88 23.88
CA VAL A 332 29.29 -20.42 24.00
C VAL A 332 28.16 -19.85 24.87
N PRO A 333 28.33 -18.67 25.51
CA PRO A 333 27.23 -17.98 26.17
C PRO A 333 25.99 -17.88 25.26
N THR A 334 24.83 -18.26 25.78
CA THR A 334 23.59 -18.27 25.02
C THR A 334 22.44 -17.67 25.82
N LEU A 335 21.71 -16.72 25.22
CA LEU A 335 20.44 -16.21 25.72
C LEU A 335 19.31 -16.89 24.95
N MET A 336 18.39 -17.54 25.64
CA MET A 336 17.22 -18.18 25.05
C MET A 336 15.95 -17.50 25.54
N GLY A 337 15.00 -17.28 24.65
CA GLY A 337 13.76 -16.58 24.92
C GLY A 337 12.55 -17.33 24.40
N ILE A 338 11.46 -17.20 25.14
CA ILE A 338 10.11 -17.54 24.69
C ILE A 338 9.17 -16.37 24.96
N ASN A 339 8.08 -16.28 24.21
CA ASN A 339 6.92 -15.50 24.61
C ASN A 339 6.04 -16.31 25.55
N SER A 340 5.16 -15.61 26.29
CA SER A 340 4.21 -16.26 27.18
C SER A 340 3.27 -17.22 26.47
N GLU A 341 2.83 -16.89 25.25
CA GLU A 341 1.99 -17.75 24.41
C GLU A 341 2.38 -17.62 22.93
N GLU A 342 3.38 -18.41 22.53
CA GLU A 342 4.04 -18.32 21.22
C GLU A 342 3.10 -18.46 20.02
N VAL A 343 2.00 -19.22 20.14
CA VAL A 343 1.10 -19.47 19.01
C VAL A 343 -0.02 -18.44 18.88
N LEU A 344 -0.13 -17.46 19.77
CA LEU A 344 -1.16 -16.42 19.66
C LEU A 344 -1.08 -15.67 18.32
N THR A 345 0.13 -15.44 17.81
CA THR A 345 0.35 -14.78 16.51
C THR A 345 -0.36 -15.50 15.34
N PHE A 346 -0.48 -16.83 15.40
CA PHE A 346 -1.11 -17.66 14.36
C PHE A 346 -2.59 -17.97 14.65
N ASN A 347 -3.06 -17.71 15.87
CA ASN A 347 -4.39 -18.10 16.35
C ASN A 347 -5.09 -16.89 16.94
N GLN A 348 -5.27 -15.86 16.11
CA GLN A 348 -5.97 -14.63 16.47
C GLN A 348 -7.47 -14.68 16.17
N ASP A 349 -7.95 -15.71 15.48
CA ASP A 349 -9.39 -15.94 15.26
C ASP A 349 -9.88 -17.03 16.23
N PRO A 350 -10.68 -16.68 17.27
CA PRO A 350 -11.20 -17.65 18.21
C PRO A 350 -12.11 -18.71 17.60
N ASP A 351 -12.88 -18.37 16.56
CA ASP A 351 -13.83 -19.30 15.94
C ASP A 351 -13.08 -20.30 15.06
N LEU A 352 -12.10 -19.83 14.29
CA LEU A 352 -11.21 -20.71 13.54
C LEU A 352 -10.40 -21.61 14.49
N PHE A 353 -9.81 -21.04 15.55
CA PHE A 353 -9.07 -21.83 16.52
C PHE A 353 -9.95 -22.85 17.24
N LYS A 354 -11.20 -22.49 17.53
CA LYS A 354 -12.18 -23.42 18.07
C LYS A 354 -12.46 -24.58 17.12
N SER A 355 -12.54 -24.36 15.81
CA SER A 355 -12.72 -25.45 14.85
C SER A 355 -11.54 -26.45 14.85
N PHE A 356 -10.30 -25.98 15.06
CA PHE A 356 -9.14 -26.85 15.26
C PHE A 356 -9.24 -27.61 16.59
N ALA A 357 -9.63 -26.93 17.66
CA ALA A 357 -9.84 -27.56 18.96
C ALA A 357 -10.97 -28.61 18.93
N GLU A 358 -12.03 -28.40 18.14
CA GLU A 358 -13.08 -29.40 17.89
C GLU A 358 -12.51 -30.62 17.15
N ALA A 359 -11.64 -30.43 16.17
CA ALA A 359 -10.96 -31.54 15.49
C ALA A 359 -10.07 -32.36 16.44
N TRP A 360 -9.35 -31.71 17.36
CA TRP A 360 -8.60 -32.40 18.44
C TRP A 360 -9.52 -33.17 19.38
N ASP A 361 -10.74 -32.68 19.58
CA ASP A 361 -11.71 -33.34 20.44
C ASP A 361 -12.37 -34.54 19.79
N GLU A 362 -12.56 -34.50 18.47
CA GLU A 362 -13.02 -35.61 17.64
C GLU A 362 -11.96 -36.70 17.45
N ASP A 363 -10.71 -36.29 17.24
CA ASP A 363 -9.56 -37.19 17.10
C ASP A 363 -8.41 -36.81 18.05
N LEU A 364 -8.43 -37.45 19.21
CA LEU A 364 -7.43 -37.30 20.26
C LEU A 364 -6.02 -37.75 19.84
N ASP A 365 -5.87 -38.50 18.75
CA ASP A 365 -4.55 -38.88 18.28
C ASP A 365 -3.79 -37.67 17.71
N LEU A 366 -4.48 -36.61 17.29
CA LEU A 366 -3.88 -35.38 16.75
C LEU A 366 -3.11 -34.57 17.80
N ILE A 367 -3.45 -34.70 19.09
CA ILE A 367 -2.79 -33.96 20.17
C ILE A 367 -1.64 -34.74 20.81
N VAL A 368 -1.31 -35.94 20.33
CA VAL A 368 -0.15 -36.69 20.82
C VAL A 368 1.03 -36.44 19.89
N PRO A 369 2.08 -35.78 20.38
CA PRO A 369 3.20 -35.41 19.54
C PRO A 369 3.97 -36.63 19.00
N ASN A 370 4.14 -36.71 17.69
CA ASN A 370 4.88 -37.79 17.02
C ASN A 370 6.35 -37.92 17.46
N ASP A 371 6.93 -36.86 18.00
CA ASP A 371 8.28 -36.88 18.58
C ASP A 371 8.39 -37.70 19.88
N MET A 372 7.26 -38.10 20.49
CA MET A 372 7.23 -39.07 21.60
C MET A 372 7.42 -40.53 21.15
N GLN A 373 7.26 -40.85 19.86
CA GLN A 373 7.44 -42.19 19.28
C GLN A 373 6.61 -43.29 19.95
N ILE A 374 5.40 -42.97 20.40
CA ILE A 374 4.47 -43.94 20.99
C ILE A 374 3.82 -44.72 19.85
N VAL A 375 4.07 -46.03 19.80
CA VAL A 375 3.58 -46.93 18.73
C VAL A 375 2.43 -47.84 19.17
N ASP A 376 2.23 -47.98 20.48
CA ASP A 376 1.14 -48.78 21.04
C ASP A 376 -0.11 -47.92 21.19
N GLU A 377 -1.21 -48.34 20.55
CA GLU A 377 -2.49 -47.60 20.54
C GLU A 377 -3.05 -47.35 21.95
N SER A 378 -2.85 -48.29 22.90
CA SER A 378 -3.33 -48.12 24.26
C SER A 378 -2.49 -47.10 25.04
N GLU A 379 -1.17 -47.09 24.85
CA GLU A 379 -0.29 -46.07 25.45
C GLU A 379 -0.53 -44.69 24.82
N HIS A 380 -0.82 -44.65 23.52
CA HIS A 380 -1.16 -43.43 22.79
C HIS A 380 -2.44 -42.78 23.34
N ALA A 381 -3.52 -43.55 23.46
CA ALA A 381 -4.78 -43.07 24.03
C ALA A 381 -4.62 -42.61 25.50
N GLN A 382 -3.78 -43.28 26.29
CA GLN A 382 -3.46 -42.84 27.65
C GLN A 382 -2.69 -41.51 27.66
N MET A 383 -1.78 -41.32 26.70
CA MET A 383 -1.05 -40.07 26.54
C MET A 383 -1.97 -38.93 26.15
N ALA A 384 -2.84 -39.14 25.15
CA ALA A 384 -3.82 -38.15 24.73
C ALA A 384 -4.72 -37.70 25.89
N ALA A 385 -5.23 -38.67 26.66
CA ALA A 385 -6.02 -38.38 27.86
C ALA A 385 -5.23 -37.60 28.91
N SER A 386 -3.94 -37.88 29.07
CA SER A 386 -3.08 -37.17 30.01
C SER A 386 -2.80 -35.73 29.55
N ILE A 387 -2.59 -35.51 28.25
CA ILE A 387 -2.39 -34.18 27.67
C ILE A 387 -3.65 -33.33 27.88
N ARG A 388 -4.83 -33.87 27.56
CA ARG A 388 -6.11 -33.20 27.83
C ARG A 388 -6.27 -32.88 29.33
N GLU A 389 -5.97 -33.84 30.21
CA GLU A 389 -6.03 -33.60 31.67
C GLU A 389 -5.10 -32.45 32.10
N ILE A 390 -3.88 -32.36 31.56
CA ILE A 390 -2.89 -31.33 31.91
C ILE A 390 -3.37 -29.94 31.50
N TYR A 391 -3.89 -29.79 30.27
CA TYR A 391 -4.16 -28.47 29.68
C TYR A 391 -5.59 -27.97 29.90
N THR A 392 -6.56 -28.87 30.03
CA THR A 392 -7.97 -28.50 30.16
C THR A 392 -8.65 -29.06 31.40
N GLY A 393 -7.95 -29.85 32.24
CA GLY A 393 -8.56 -30.55 33.38
C GLY A 393 -9.54 -31.65 32.95
N GLY A 394 -9.33 -32.22 31.77
CA GLY A 394 -10.12 -33.32 31.22
C GLY A 394 -11.33 -32.87 30.38
N ALA A 395 -11.58 -31.56 30.27
CA ALA A 395 -12.60 -31.00 29.39
C ALA A 395 -12.19 -31.05 27.90
N PRO A 396 -13.13 -31.01 26.95
CA PRO A 396 -12.82 -30.78 25.54
C PRO A 396 -12.01 -29.47 25.35
N PHE A 397 -11.04 -29.46 24.43
CA PHE A 397 -10.29 -28.25 24.08
C PHE A 397 -11.18 -27.16 23.47
N ALA A 398 -12.20 -27.53 22.70
CA ALA A 398 -13.17 -26.59 22.12
C ALA A 398 -13.98 -25.83 23.18
N ASP A 399 -14.11 -26.42 24.38
CA ASP A 399 -14.75 -25.80 25.55
C ASP A 399 -13.75 -25.03 26.43
N ASN A 400 -12.44 -25.14 26.14
CA ASN A 400 -11.35 -24.48 26.87
C ASN A 400 -10.22 -24.06 25.92
N LEU A 401 -10.48 -23.04 25.11
CA LEU A 401 -9.56 -22.54 24.11
C LEU A 401 -8.25 -22.00 24.69
N GLY A 402 -8.27 -21.41 25.90
CA GLY A 402 -7.04 -20.98 26.57
C GLY A 402 -6.11 -22.14 26.91
N GLY A 403 -6.67 -23.28 27.35
CA GLY A 403 -5.94 -24.53 27.47
C GLY A 403 -5.38 -25.04 26.13
N GLY A 404 -6.14 -24.84 25.05
CA GLY A 404 -5.71 -25.16 23.68
C GLY A 404 -4.53 -24.31 23.20
N ILE A 405 -4.59 -22.99 23.39
CA ILE A 405 -3.49 -22.08 23.04
C ILE A 405 -2.23 -22.46 23.81
N ARG A 406 -2.35 -22.69 25.12
CA ARG A 406 -1.20 -23.09 25.94
C ARG A 406 -0.62 -24.42 25.52
N TYR A 407 -1.47 -25.40 25.20
CA TYR A 407 -1.02 -26.68 24.64
C TYR A 407 -0.22 -26.47 23.34
N SER A 408 -0.73 -25.68 22.40
CA SER A 408 -0.06 -25.41 21.14
C SER A 408 1.23 -24.60 21.29
N SER A 409 1.25 -23.58 22.15
CA SER A 409 2.46 -22.84 22.54
C SER A 409 3.53 -23.80 23.06
N ASP A 410 3.14 -24.67 24.00
CA ASP A 410 4.03 -25.63 24.61
C ASP A 410 4.54 -26.67 23.62
N HIS A 411 3.65 -27.21 22.81
CA HIS A 411 3.96 -28.23 21.83
C HIS A 411 4.94 -27.71 20.77
N CYS A 412 4.68 -26.53 20.19
CA CYS A 412 5.42 -25.98 19.07
C CYS A 412 6.74 -25.30 19.48
N PHE A 413 6.81 -24.69 20.67
CA PHE A 413 7.93 -23.81 21.04
C PHE A 413 8.41 -24.02 22.48
N THR A 414 7.56 -23.83 23.48
CA THR A 414 8.02 -23.64 24.87
C THR A 414 8.76 -24.85 25.42
N ARG A 415 8.19 -26.06 25.25
CA ARG A 415 8.79 -27.27 25.84
C ARG A 415 10.16 -27.59 25.26
N SER A 416 10.36 -27.37 23.96
CA SER A 416 11.61 -27.71 23.27
C SER A 416 12.71 -26.71 23.64
N ILE A 417 12.38 -25.43 23.74
CA ILE A 417 13.33 -24.36 24.06
C ILE A 417 13.73 -24.43 25.54
N ILE A 418 12.78 -24.64 26.46
CA ILE A 418 13.09 -24.91 27.88
C ILE A 418 14.00 -26.13 27.98
N LYS A 419 13.67 -27.23 27.26
CA LYS A 419 14.48 -28.44 27.31
C LYS A 419 15.89 -28.23 26.74
N HIS A 420 16.00 -27.44 25.68
CA HIS A 420 17.28 -27.03 25.13
C HIS A 420 18.10 -26.30 26.20
N ALA A 421 17.53 -25.27 26.83
CA ALA A 421 18.19 -24.49 27.87
C ALA A 421 18.62 -25.35 29.08
N GLU A 422 17.75 -26.25 29.56
CA GLU A 422 18.05 -27.16 30.67
C GLU A 422 19.28 -28.04 30.40
N ILE A 423 19.37 -28.61 29.20
CA ILE A 423 20.48 -29.50 28.85
C ILE A 423 21.74 -28.68 28.54
N PHE A 424 21.60 -27.59 27.78
CA PHE A 424 22.70 -26.73 27.34
C PHE A 424 23.40 -26.02 28.50
N SER A 425 22.66 -25.64 29.55
CA SER A 425 23.19 -24.99 30.77
C SER A 425 24.23 -25.82 31.54
N LYS A 426 24.32 -27.13 31.27
CA LYS A 426 25.36 -28.01 31.83
C LYS A 426 26.73 -27.81 31.16
N TYR A 427 26.74 -27.23 29.96
CA TYR A 427 27.91 -27.13 29.09
C TYR A 427 28.36 -25.69 28.87
N ALA A 428 27.45 -24.71 28.90
CA ALA A 428 27.75 -23.31 28.68
C ALA A 428 26.92 -22.39 29.58
N GLN A 429 27.32 -21.11 29.64
CA GLN A 429 26.52 -20.10 30.31
C GLN A 429 25.21 -19.88 29.55
N THR A 430 24.09 -20.12 30.22
CA THR A 430 22.76 -20.02 29.62
C THR A 430 21.91 -19.04 30.40
N TYR A 431 21.34 -18.08 29.70
CA TYR A 431 20.34 -17.17 30.20
C TYR A 431 19.01 -17.54 29.55
N PHE A 432 17.93 -17.48 30.32
CA PHE A 432 16.60 -17.77 29.84
C PHE A 432 15.67 -16.63 30.23
N TYR A 433 14.87 -16.14 29.29
CA TYR A 433 13.80 -15.19 29.56
C TYR A 433 12.48 -15.70 29.00
N GLN A 434 11.41 -15.30 29.67
CA GLN A 434 10.06 -15.33 29.12
C GLN A 434 9.61 -13.87 28.97
N PHE A 435 9.18 -13.51 27.77
CA PHE A 435 8.60 -12.21 27.49
C PHE A 435 7.08 -12.30 27.64
N SER A 436 6.57 -11.69 28.71
CA SER A 436 5.14 -11.64 29.07
C SER A 436 4.62 -10.19 29.14
N TYR A 437 5.35 -9.22 28.56
CA TYR A 437 4.87 -7.84 28.51
C TYR A 437 3.92 -7.66 27.34
N ASP A 438 2.64 -7.54 27.67
CA ASP A 438 1.56 -7.24 26.75
C ASP A 438 1.43 -5.72 26.61
N GLY A 439 1.81 -5.22 25.44
CA GLY A 439 1.86 -3.81 25.12
C GLY A 439 1.59 -3.59 23.64
N GLU A 440 1.18 -2.37 23.30
CA GLU A 440 0.58 -2.04 21.99
C GLU A 440 1.52 -2.32 20.80
N ILE A 441 2.85 -2.21 21.00
CA ILE A 441 3.89 -2.56 20.02
C ILE A 441 3.87 -4.05 19.64
N GLY A 442 3.43 -4.91 20.55
CA GLY A 442 3.44 -6.37 20.36
C GLY A 442 2.30 -6.90 19.49
N ASN A 443 1.25 -6.11 19.26
CA ASN A 443 0.11 -6.39 18.39
C ASN A 443 -0.45 -7.81 18.48
N ILE A 444 -0.99 -8.15 19.65
CA ILE A 444 -1.75 -9.38 19.87
C ILE A 444 -2.91 -9.03 20.80
N ASN A 445 -4.12 -8.94 20.26
CA ASN A 445 -5.27 -8.44 21.02
C ASN A 445 -6.36 -9.49 21.24
N VAL A 446 -6.02 -10.76 21.03
CA VAL A 446 -6.92 -11.87 21.27
C VAL A 446 -6.53 -12.49 22.59
N HIS A 447 -7.47 -12.45 23.54
CA HIS A 447 -7.28 -13.02 24.86
C HIS A 447 -8.17 -14.25 25.01
N TYR A 448 -7.54 -15.39 25.26
CA TYR A 448 -8.25 -16.62 25.59
C TYR A 448 -8.27 -16.80 27.10
N ASP A 449 -9.46 -16.94 27.68
CA ASP A 449 -9.62 -17.23 29.10
C ASP A 449 -8.79 -18.48 29.48
N GLY A 450 -7.78 -18.30 30.32
CA GLY A 450 -6.85 -19.36 30.75
C GLY A 450 -5.47 -19.34 30.08
N ALA A 451 -5.23 -18.52 29.05
CA ALA A 451 -3.92 -18.27 28.42
C ALA A 451 -3.29 -16.93 28.89
N GLU A 452 -1.97 -16.76 28.72
CA GLU A 452 -1.31 -15.44 28.83
C GLU A 452 -1.48 -14.65 27.50
N SER A 453 -0.94 -13.42 27.36
CA SER A 453 -1.40 -12.47 26.31
C SER A 453 -0.35 -11.95 25.31
N VAL A 454 0.90 -12.44 25.29
CA VAL A 454 1.95 -11.92 24.38
C VAL A 454 2.34 -12.87 23.25
N GLY A 455 2.42 -12.35 22.01
CA GLY A 455 2.91 -13.01 20.78
C GLY A 455 3.70 -12.07 19.82
N HIS A 456 3.86 -12.46 18.55
CA HIS A 456 4.67 -11.79 17.50
C HIS A 456 3.77 -10.91 16.60
N GLY A 457 4.03 -9.62 16.35
CA GLY A 457 2.97 -8.73 15.83
C GLY A 457 3.29 -7.60 14.83
N ASP A 458 2.20 -7.15 14.18
CA ASP A 458 2.01 -6.08 13.17
C ASP A 458 1.68 -4.71 13.87
N PRO A 459 1.07 -3.65 13.27
CA PRO A 459 0.47 -2.49 14.00
C PRO A 459 -1.06 -2.53 14.22
N LEU A 460 -1.55 -2.16 15.42
CA LEU A 460 -2.94 -2.41 15.88
C LEU A 460 -3.58 -1.09 16.31
N VAL A 461 -4.84 -0.84 15.93
CA VAL A 461 -5.58 0.37 16.32
C VAL A 461 -6.97 -0.02 16.83
N GLN A 462 -7.34 0.50 18.01
CA GLN A 462 -8.66 0.28 18.61
C GLN A 462 -9.63 1.37 18.15
N LEU A 463 -10.53 1.03 17.22
CA LEU A 463 -11.64 1.90 16.84
C LEU A 463 -12.84 1.70 17.80
N PRO A 464 -13.79 2.64 17.86
CA PRO A 464 -15.04 2.45 18.60
C PRO A 464 -15.83 1.21 18.15
N ASN A 465 -15.77 0.89 16.86
CA ASN A 465 -16.49 -0.25 16.27
C ASN A 465 -15.81 -1.61 16.49
N GLY A 466 -14.55 -1.62 16.89
CA GLY A 466 -13.77 -2.83 17.02
C GLY A 466 -12.29 -2.60 16.72
N LEU A 467 -11.51 -3.64 16.88
CA LEU A 467 -10.08 -3.57 16.71
C LEU A 467 -9.68 -3.84 15.25
N ILE A 468 -8.66 -3.16 14.74
CA ILE A 468 -8.09 -3.42 13.42
C ILE A 468 -6.59 -3.71 13.49
N VAL A 469 -6.10 -4.59 12.61
CA VAL A 469 -4.67 -4.84 12.37
C VAL A 469 -4.25 -4.28 11.02
N GLY A 470 -3.25 -3.42 11.00
CA GLY A 470 -2.62 -2.87 9.79
C GLY A 470 -1.27 -3.53 9.51
N ARG A 471 -0.43 -2.89 8.69
CA ARG A 471 0.95 -3.30 8.39
C ARG A 471 1.91 -2.12 8.45
N GLU A 472 3.18 -2.41 8.74
CA GLU A 472 4.27 -1.46 8.46
C GLU A 472 4.70 -1.57 7.00
N ALA A 473 5.10 -0.45 6.42
CA ALA A 473 5.57 -0.37 5.04
C ALA A 473 6.60 0.75 4.88
N THR A 474 7.24 0.80 3.72
CA THR A 474 8.26 1.80 3.41
C THR A 474 7.94 2.46 2.07
N THR A 475 8.10 3.78 1.99
CA THR A 475 7.99 4.50 0.72
C THR A 475 9.20 4.22 -0.17
N PHE A 476 9.11 4.57 -1.46
CA PHE A 476 10.24 4.51 -2.38
C PHE A 476 11.45 5.36 -1.93
N ALA A 477 11.19 6.42 -1.15
CA ALA A 477 12.22 7.25 -0.51
C ALA A 477 12.77 6.66 0.80
N ASN A 478 12.51 5.38 1.08
CA ASN A 478 12.90 4.66 2.29
C ASN A 478 12.36 5.22 3.62
N LYS A 479 11.21 5.94 3.60
CA LYS A 479 10.55 6.38 4.84
C LYS A 479 9.52 5.35 5.30
N SER A 480 9.62 4.89 6.55
CA SER A 480 8.63 3.98 7.13
C SER A 480 7.29 4.69 7.38
N TYR A 481 6.20 3.94 7.21
CA TYR A 481 4.84 4.37 7.53
C TYR A 481 3.97 3.17 7.91
N PHE A 482 2.84 3.43 8.56
CA PHE A 482 1.82 2.45 8.89
C PHE A 482 0.66 2.55 7.90
N ALA A 483 0.18 1.40 7.43
CA ALA A 483 -0.95 1.29 6.50
C ALA A 483 -2.09 0.49 7.12
N PHE A 484 -3.28 1.08 7.12
CA PHE A 484 -4.53 0.42 7.50
C PHE A 484 -5.51 0.58 6.34
N GLU A 485 -5.78 -0.51 5.65
CA GLU A 485 -6.58 -0.56 4.42
C GLU A 485 -7.87 -1.33 4.64
N LYS A 486 -8.92 -1.07 3.84
CA LYS A 486 -10.19 -1.82 3.91
C LYS A 486 -10.94 -1.70 5.25
N ILE A 487 -10.86 -0.54 5.93
CA ILE A 487 -11.65 -0.29 7.15
C ILE A 487 -13.08 0.07 6.75
N PRO A 488 -14.14 -0.62 7.23
CA PRO A 488 -15.51 -0.25 6.90
C PRO A 488 -15.91 1.02 7.63
N TYR A 489 -16.31 2.06 6.89
CA TYR A 489 -16.92 3.26 7.49
C TYR A 489 -18.45 3.25 7.42
N ALA A 490 -19.02 2.36 6.61
CA ALA A 490 -20.46 2.19 6.44
C ALA A 490 -20.89 0.72 6.45
N THR A 491 -22.14 0.47 6.83
CA THR A 491 -22.79 -0.83 6.64
C THR A 491 -22.88 -1.14 5.14
N PRO A 492 -22.60 -2.38 4.70
CA PRO A 492 -22.69 -2.76 3.29
C PRO A 492 -24.07 -2.43 2.71
N PRO A 493 -24.18 -1.68 1.59
CA PRO A 493 -25.43 -1.21 1.02
C PRO A 493 -26.16 -2.31 0.22
N LEU A 494 -26.32 -3.49 0.82
CA LEU A 494 -26.87 -4.70 0.19
C LEU A 494 -28.38 -4.82 0.38
N GLY A 495 -29.05 -5.47 -0.59
CA GLY A 495 -30.47 -5.81 -0.51
C GLY A 495 -31.36 -4.58 -0.19
N PRO A 496 -32.07 -4.54 0.95
CA PRO A 496 -32.90 -3.40 1.32
C PRO A 496 -32.16 -2.05 1.48
N LEU A 497 -30.84 -2.08 1.70
CA LEU A 497 -30.00 -0.87 1.80
C LEU A 497 -29.51 -0.38 0.43
N ARG A 498 -29.68 -1.17 -0.63
CA ARG A 498 -29.34 -0.74 -1.99
C ARG A 498 -30.18 0.47 -2.37
N PHE A 499 -29.50 1.49 -2.91
CA PHE A 499 -30.04 2.82 -3.25
C PHE A 499 -30.54 3.68 -2.07
N LYS A 500 -30.22 3.31 -0.83
CA LYS A 500 -30.49 4.12 0.36
C LYS A 500 -29.24 4.87 0.82
N ALA A 501 -29.44 5.92 1.61
CA ALA A 501 -28.36 6.64 2.28
C ALA A 501 -27.52 5.65 3.12
N PRO A 502 -26.20 5.83 3.20
CA PRO A 502 -25.36 4.93 3.97
C PRO A 502 -25.68 5.02 5.46
N GLN A 503 -25.44 3.91 6.16
CA GLN A 503 -25.51 3.84 7.61
C GLN A 503 -24.09 3.60 8.14
N PRO A 504 -23.73 4.12 9.33
CA PRO A 504 -22.44 3.81 9.95
C PRO A 504 -22.12 2.31 9.96
N ALA A 505 -20.84 1.97 9.90
CA ALA A 505 -20.42 0.58 10.05
C ALA A 505 -20.95 -0.01 11.36
N GLN A 506 -21.31 -1.29 11.31
CA GLN A 506 -21.64 -2.04 12.52
C GLN A 506 -20.38 -2.44 13.25
N ASP A 507 -20.49 -2.65 14.55
CA ASP A 507 -19.41 -3.19 15.35
C ASP A 507 -19.06 -4.60 14.87
N TRP A 508 -17.77 -4.95 14.88
CA TRP A 508 -17.29 -6.29 14.58
C TRP A 508 -16.69 -6.95 15.82
N ASN A 509 -16.73 -8.28 15.85
CA ASN A 509 -16.09 -9.07 16.88
C ASN A 509 -14.68 -9.46 16.42
N GLY A 510 -13.73 -9.47 17.36
CA GLY A 510 -12.34 -9.81 17.06
C GLY A 510 -11.57 -8.68 16.38
N THR A 511 -10.45 -9.04 15.74
CA THR A 511 -9.57 -8.12 15.02
C THR A 511 -9.90 -8.16 13.53
N LEU A 512 -10.29 -7.03 12.96
CA LEU A 512 -10.47 -6.90 11.51
C LEU A 512 -9.10 -6.79 10.83
N ASN A 513 -8.87 -7.62 9.80
CA ASN A 513 -7.67 -7.52 8.97
C ASN A 513 -7.77 -6.32 8.02
N ALA A 514 -6.95 -5.31 8.28
CA ALA A 514 -6.83 -4.08 7.54
C ALA A 514 -5.43 -3.93 6.89
N THR A 515 -4.79 -5.02 6.43
CA THR A 515 -3.46 -4.96 5.83
C THR A 515 -3.46 -4.67 4.33
N HIS A 516 -4.59 -4.88 3.64
CA HIS A 516 -4.66 -4.78 2.18
C HIS A 516 -6.10 -4.54 1.68
N LEU A 517 -6.28 -3.59 0.76
CA LEU A 517 -7.53 -3.39 0.02
C LEU A 517 -7.52 -4.13 -1.33
N ASP A 518 -8.54 -4.95 -1.58
CA ASP A 518 -8.69 -5.80 -2.79
C ASP A 518 -10.02 -5.59 -3.53
N VAL A 519 -10.78 -4.56 -3.16
CA VAL A 519 -12.17 -4.36 -3.61
C VAL A 519 -12.43 -2.93 -4.06
N SER A 520 -13.17 -2.79 -5.15
CA SER A 520 -13.69 -1.53 -5.67
C SER A 520 -15.22 -1.54 -5.66
N CYS A 521 -15.84 -0.37 -5.75
CA CYS A 521 -17.28 -0.29 -5.96
C CYS A 521 -17.67 -0.71 -7.39
N ILE A 522 -18.89 -1.24 -7.56
CA ILE A 522 -19.47 -1.55 -8.87
C ILE A 522 -19.37 -0.33 -9.80
N GLN A 523 -18.71 -0.51 -10.95
CA GLN A 523 -18.36 0.57 -11.87
C GLN A 523 -18.39 0.13 -13.34
N LEU A 524 -18.16 1.08 -14.26
CA LEU A 524 -18.15 0.83 -15.71
C LEU A 524 -16.73 0.99 -16.29
N PRO A 525 -16.19 -0.02 -17.01
CA PRO A 525 -16.70 -1.38 -17.16
C PRO A 525 -16.63 -2.16 -15.83
N THR A 526 -17.39 -3.26 -15.73
CA THR A 526 -17.36 -4.10 -14.52
C THR A 526 -16.09 -4.94 -14.47
N HIS A 527 -15.40 -4.89 -13.33
CA HIS A 527 -14.21 -5.69 -13.04
C HIS A 527 -14.53 -6.86 -12.10
N ALA A 528 -13.60 -7.81 -12.00
CA ALA A 528 -13.77 -8.98 -11.14
C ALA A 528 -13.81 -8.62 -9.65
N SER A 529 -13.04 -7.60 -9.24
CA SER A 529 -12.92 -7.08 -7.88
C SER A 529 -14.04 -6.11 -7.48
N ASP A 530 -14.99 -5.80 -8.37
CA ASP A 530 -16.08 -4.90 -8.06
C ASP A 530 -17.13 -5.57 -7.16
N SER A 531 -17.54 -4.87 -6.10
CA SER A 531 -18.53 -5.31 -5.12
C SER A 531 -19.47 -4.16 -4.72
N GLU A 532 -20.69 -4.49 -4.29
CA GLU A 532 -21.55 -3.52 -3.61
C GLU A 532 -21.09 -3.29 -2.16
N ASP A 533 -20.49 -4.31 -1.55
CA ASP A 533 -19.78 -4.17 -0.28
C ASP A 533 -18.40 -3.57 -0.55
N CYS A 534 -18.35 -2.24 -0.64
CA CYS A 534 -17.17 -1.50 -1.09
C CYS A 534 -16.91 -0.21 -0.29
N LEU A 535 -17.72 0.12 0.72
CA LEU A 535 -17.65 1.38 1.46
C LEU A 535 -16.54 1.34 2.53
N PHE A 536 -15.31 1.33 2.04
CA PHE A 536 -14.09 1.24 2.83
C PHE A 536 -13.26 2.53 2.80
N ILE A 537 -12.55 2.78 3.90
CA ILE A 537 -11.58 3.85 4.09
C ILE A 537 -10.20 3.26 4.41
N ASN A 538 -9.16 3.91 3.93
CA ASN A 538 -7.77 3.55 4.20
C ASN A 538 -7.06 4.72 4.88
N VAL A 539 -6.14 4.43 5.80
CA VAL A 539 -5.33 5.39 6.54
C VAL A 539 -3.86 5.03 6.40
N PHE A 540 -3.06 6.00 5.96
CA PHE A 540 -1.61 5.89 5.85
C PHE A 540 -0.96 6.99 6.68
N THR A 541 -0.15 6.60 7.65
CA THR A 541 0.40 7.54 8.64
C THR A 541 1.89 7.29 8.88
N PRO A 542 2.74 8.32 8.94
CA PRO A 542 4.16 8.14 9.23
C PRO A 542 4.43 7.76 10.70
N GLN A 543 3.44 7.92 11.60
CA GLN A 543 3.58 7.57 13.01
C GLN A 543 2.22 7.25 13.65
N LEU A 544 2.21 6.27 14.56
CA LEU A 544 1.09 6.05 15.50
C LEU A 544 1.34 6.82 16.79
N THR A 545 0.28 7.12 17.53
CA THR A 545 0.36 7.85 18.81
C THR A 545 -0.28 7.04 19.94
N ASP A 546 0.47 6.84 21.02
CA ASP A 546 0.00 6.12 22.23
C ASP A 546 -0.88 6.99 23.17
N ASP A 547 -1.16 8.25 22.82
CA ASP A 547 -1.90 9.21 23.66
C ASP A 547 -2.75 10.14 22.78
N ASP A 548 -4.07 10.16 23.01
CA ASP A 548 -5.06 11.01 22.29
C ASP A 548 -4.66 12.49 22.26
N ASN A 549 -3.85 12.94 23.22
CA ASN A 549 -3.39 14.33 23.31
C ASN A 549 -2.18 14.66 22.42
N ASN A 550 -1.61 13.68 21.72
CA ASN A 550 -0.41 13.82 20.90
C ASN A 550 -0.68 13.72 19.39
N ALA A 551 -1.95 13.58 18.97
CA ALA A 551 -2.35 13.61 17.58
C ALA A 551 -2.13 15.01 16.97
N SER A 552 -1.06 15.14 16.17
CA SER A 552 -0.57 16.45 15.71
C SER A 552 -0.51 16.62 14.19
N LEU A 553 -0.61 15.53 13.42
CA LEU A 553 -0.35 15.60 11.98
C LEU A 553 -1.57 16.14 11.20
N PRO A 554 -1.39 17.07 10.25
CA PRO A 554 -2.44 17.45 9.32
C PRO A 554 -2.93 16.23 8.53
N VAL A 555 -4.23 16.20 8.24
CA VAL A 555 -4.87 15.08 7.55
C VAL A 555 -5.30 15.52 6.16
N MET A 556 -4.95 14.73 5.16
CA MET A 556 -5.38 14.91 3.78
C MET A 556 -6.28 13.75 3.38
N LEU A 557 -7.57 14.01 3.16
CA LEU A 557 -8.56 13.02 2.75
C LEU A 557 -8.82 13.14 1.24
N PHE A 558 -8.40 12.13 0.50
CA PHE A 558 -8.56 12.04 -0.94
C PHE A 558 -9.88 11.40 -1.35
N ILE A 559 -10.64 12.10 -2.20
CA ILE A 559 -11.83 11.60 -2.87
C ILE A 559 -11.49 11.41 -4.36
N HIS A 560 -11.50 10.16 -4.83
CA HIS A 560 -11.09 9.86 -6.21
C HIS A 560 -12.08 10.40 -7.26
N GLY A 561 -11.54 10.72 -8.44
CA GLY A 561 -12.29 11.08 -9.64
C GLY A 561 -12.88 9.89 -10.38
N GLY A 562 -13.11 10.06 -11.70
CA GLY A 562 -13.68 9.03 -12.57
C GLY A 562 -15.12 9.27 -12.99
N ALA A 563 -15.50 10.54 -13.21
CA ALA A 563 -16.81 10.97 -13.71
C ALA A 563 -18.02 10.46 -12.90
N PHE A 564 -17.83 10.09 -11.62
CA PHE A 564 -18.80 9.36 -10.78
C PHE A 564 -19.15 7.95 -11.28
N LEU A 565 -18.52 7.45 -12.34
CA LEU A 565 -18.81 6.17 -13.00
C LEU A 565 -17.80 5.07 -12.67
N THR A 566 -16.55 5.48 -12.43
CA THR A 566 -15.38 4.61 -12.20
C THR A 566 -14.46 5.25 -11.16
N GLY A 567 -13.48 4.50 -10.69
CA GLY A 567 -12.43 4.94 -9.77
C GLY A 567 -12.35 4.07 -8.52
N SER A 568 -11.25 4.21 -7.80
CA SER A 568 -10.99 3.48 -6.56
C SER A 568 -9.94 4.20 -5.73
N SER A 569 -10.02 4.06 -4.40
CA SER A 569 -8.97 4.50 -3.48
C SER A 569 -7.60 3.84 -3.73
N MET A 570 -7.57 2.68 -4.41
CA MET A 570 -6.32 2.01 -4.81
C MET A 570 -5.47 2.82 -5.80
N SER A 571 -6.04 3.82 -6.46
CA SER A 571 -5.30 4.71 -7.37
C SER A 571 -4.44 5.76 -6.65
N ALA A 572 -4.66 5.96 -5.34
CA ALA A 572 -4.00 6.99 -4.55
C ALA A 572 -2.94 6.38 -3.62
N SER A 573 -1.72 6.26 -4.13
CA SER A 573 -0.58 5.77 -3.38
C SER A 573 -0.13 6.74 -2.27
N PRO A 574 0.26 6.24 -1.09
CA PRO A 574 0.68 7.09 0.03
C PRO A 574 2.09 7.68 -0.11
N ASP A 575 2.94 7.10 -0.97
CA ASP A 575 4.39 7.33 -1.01
C ASP A 575 4.81 8.80 -0.93
N LEU A 576 4.29 9.65 -1.82
CA LEU A 576 4.69 11.06 -1.90
C LEU A 576 4.12 11.90 -0.74
N PHE A 577 2.95 11.54 -0.20
CA PHE A 577 2.29 12.30 0.86
C PHE A 577 2.87 12.01 2.24
N VAL A 578 3.06 10.74 2.63
CA VAL A 578 3.57 10.38 3.96
C VAL A 578 5.02 10.86 4.18
N ASN A 579 5.77 11.07 3.09
CA ASN A 579 7.08 11.72 3.12
C ASN A 579 7.04 13.16 3.67
N ASN A 580 5.88 13.81 3.60
CA ASN A 580 5.69 15.23 3.93
C ASN A 580 4.96 15.45 5.26
N ASP A 581 5.04 14.51 6.21
CA ASP A 581 4.50 14.64 7.58
C ASP A 581 3.01 14.98 7.62
N VAL A 582 2.23 14.30 6.78
CA VAL A 582 0.77 14.32 6.79
C VAL A 582 0.22 12.89 6.90
N VAL A 583 -1.00 12.76 7.40
CA VAL A 583 -1.76 11.51 7.32
C VAL A 583 -2.57 11.55 6.02
N LEU A 584 -2.41 10.54 5.17
CA LEU A 584 -3.23 10.38 3.97
C LEU A 584 -4.39 9.44 4.27
N VAL A 585 -5.60 9.87 3.94
CA VAL A 585 -6.82 9.07 4.03
C VAL A 585 -7.41 8.93 2.63
N THR A 586 -7.77 7.72 2.21
CA THR A 586 -8.38 7.47 0.89
C THR A 586 -9.67 6.68 1.06
N ILE A 587 -10.68 6.96 0.23
CA ILE A 587 -12.02 6.36 0.38
C ILE A 587 -12.53 5.76 -0.93
N ASN A 588 -13.26 4.65 -0.81
CA ASN A 588 -14.19 4.21 -1.85
C ASN A 588 -15.59 4.80 -1.55
N TYR A 589 -16.35 5.15 -2.58
CA TYR A 589 -17.76 5.57 -2.48
C TYR A 589 -18.58 4.98 -3.62
N ARG A 590 -19.90 4.83 -3.48
CA ARG A 590 -20.73 4.23 -4.55
C ARG A 590 -20.69 5.07 -5.83
N LEU A 591 -20.56 4.38 -6.96
CA LEU A 591 -20.45 4.95 -8.30
C LEU A 591 -21.66 4.59 -9.17
N GLY A 592 -21.75 5.26 -10.32
CA GLY A 592 -22.70 5.02 -11.39
C GLY A 592 -24.14 4.91 -10.90
N PHE A 593 -24.84 3.92 -11.44
CA PHE A 593 -26.24 3.64 -11.09
C PHE A 593 -26.43 3.44 -9.58
N PHE A 594 -25.48 2.81 -8.88
CA PHE A 594 -25.57 2.49 -7.46
C PHE A 594 -25.42 3.72 -6.56
N GLY A 595 -24.59 4.68 -6.96
CA GLY A 595 -24.35 5.92 -6.23
C GLY A 595 -25.37 7.03 -6.53
N PHE A 596 -25.91 7.08 -7.74
CA PHE A 596 -26.54 8.31 -8.26
C PHE A 596 -27.90 8.12 -8.95
N ILE A 597 -28.50 6.92 -8.90
CA ILE A 597 -29.90 6.75 -9.33
C ILE A 597 -30.82 7.69 -8.54
N SER A 598 -31.78 8.30 -9.22
CA SER A 598 -32.85 9.07 -8.57
C SER A 598 -34.16 8.97 -9.34
N THR A 599 -35.26 8.87 -8.62
CA THR A 599 -36.62 8.97 -9.15
C THR A 599 -37.20 10.38 -8.99
N GLN A 600 -36.42 11.32 -8.44
CA GLN A 600 -36.83 12.71 -8.14
C GLN A 600 -38.07 12.80 -7.24
N ASP A 601 -38.18 11.84 -6.31
CA ASP A 601 -39.15 11.80 -5.21
C ASP A 601 -38.43 11.36 -3.92
N ASP A 602 -39.18 11.05 -2.86
CA ASP A 602 -38.63 10.64 -1.57
C ASP A 602 -38.33 9.13 -1.45
N ILE A 603 -38.63 8.33 -2.47
CA ILE A 603 -38.40 6.87 -2.47
C ILE A 603 -36.96 6.52 -2.85
N ILE A 604 -36.48 7.09 -3.97
CA ILE A 604 -35.08 7.03 -4.42
C ILE A 604 -34.60 8.47 -4.69
N PRO A 605 -34.25 9.24 -3.64
CA PRO A 605 -33.94 10.66 -3.80
C PRO A 605 -32.64 10.89 -4.56
N GLY A 606 -31.62 10.04 -4.39
CA GLY A 606 -30.33 10.10 -5.08
C GLY A 606 -29.16 10.53 -4.20
N ASN A 607 -28.03 10.85 -4.85
CA ASN A 607 -26.79 11.35 -4.23
C ASN A 607 -26.20 10.45 -3.14
N ASN A 608 -26.41 9.14 -3.23
CA ASN A 608 -25.89 8.20 -2.25
C ASN A 608 -24.35 8.19 -2.23
N GLY A 609 -23.68 8.33 -3.39
CA GLY A 609 -22.23 8.48 -3.44
C GLY A 609 -21.71 9.71 -2.67
N LEU A 610 -22.39 10.86 -2.74
CA LEU A 610 -22.03 12.06 -1.94
C LEU A 610 -22.30 11.86 -0.45
N LYS A 611 -23.34 11.10 -0.10
CA LYS A 611 -23.67 10.75 1.30
C LYS A 611 -22.65 9.76 1.88
N ASP A 612 -22.14 8.84 1.06
CA ASP A 612 -21.05 7.93 1.42
C ASP A 612 -19.79 8.72 1.78
N GLN A 613 -19.42 9.69 0.93
CA GLN A 613 -18.30 10.59 1.19
C GLN A 613 -18.48 11.41 2.46
N LEU A 614 -19.68 11.94 2.72
CA LEU A 614 -19.96 12.68 3.96
C LEU A 614 -19.78 11.79 5.19
N LEU A 615 -20.25 10.54 5.14
CA LEU A 615 -20.06 9.59 6.24
C LEU A 615 -18.58 9.23 6.43
N ALA A 616 -17.81 9.11 5.36
CA ALA A 616 -16.37 8.85 5.45
C ALA A 616 -15.59 10.07 5.99
N ILE A 617 -16.00 11.29 5.63
CA ILE A 617 -15.46 12.54 6.19
C ILE A 617 -15.76 12.61 7.69
N GLN A 618 -16.98 12.28 8.11
CA GLN A 618 -17.36 12.19 9.52
C GLN A 618 -16.53 11.13 10.25
N TRP A 619 -16.38 9.94 9.67
CA TRP A 619 -15.53 8.88 10.23
C TRP A 619 -14.09 9.36 10.41
N THR A 620 -13.53 10.05 9.42
CA THR A 620 -12.17 10.60 9.49
C THR A 620 -12.06 11.60 10.63
N HIS A 621 -12.96 12.58 10.68
CA HIS A 621 -12.99 13.56 11.77
C HIS A 621 -13.05 12.87 13.15
N ASP A 622 -13.89 11.84 13.28
CA ASP A 622 -14.13 11.20 14.57
C ASP A 622 -13.03 10.22 14.99
N ASN A 623 -12.27 9.64 14.07
CA ASN A 623 -11.35 8.54 14.38
C ASN A 623 -9.87 8.80 14.05
N ILE A 624 -9.54 9.82 13.24
CA ILE A 624 -8.17 9.97 12.72
C ILE A 624 -7.11 10.26 13.79
N HIS A 625 -7.53 10.76 14.95
CA HIS A 625 -6.67 10.94 16.12
C HIS A 625 -6.04 9.63 16.62
N LEU A 626 -6.73 8.50 16.44
CA LEU A 626 -6.25 7.15 16.76
C LEU A 626 -5.11 6.70 15.85
N PHE A 627 -4.88 7.42 14.74
CA PHE A 627 -3.82 7.16 13.75
C PHE A 627 -2.76 8.26 13.74
N GLY A 628 -2.74 9.13 14.77
CA GLY A 628 -1.81 10.26 14.89
C GLY A 628 -2.19 11.53 14.13
N GLY A 629 -3.32 11.52 13.41
CA GLY A 629 -3.83 12.67 12.67
C GLY A 629 -4.68 13.62 13.52
N ASN A 630 -4.57 14.91 13.30
CA ASN A 630 -5.34 15.91 14.02
C ASN A 630 -6.70 16.15 13.33
N SER A 631 -7.80 15.81 14.01
CA SER A 631 -9.17 15.96 13.50
C SER A 631 -9.57 17.41 13.19
N ASP A 632 -8.97 18.39 13.86
CA ASP A 632 -9.18 19.83 13.57
C ASP A 632 -8.39 20.29 12.33
N GLN A 633 -7.54 19.42 11.77
CA GLN A 633 -6.64 19.72 10.66
C GLN A 633 -6.93 18.92 9.38
N VAL A 634 -8.16 18.45 9.22
CA VAL A 634 -8.58 17.73 8.00
C VAL A 634 -8.72 18.67 6.81
N THR A 635 -8.12 18.29 5.68
CA THR A 635 -8.27 18.92 4.36
C THR A 635 -8.78 17.86 3.39
N ILE A 636 -9.92 18.10 2.75
CA ILE A 636 -10.44 17.20 1.71
C ILE A 636 -9.92 17.63 0.34
N PHE A 637 -9.57 16.69 -0.52
CA PHE A 637 -9.10 16.98 -1.87
C PHE A 637 -9.47 15.89 -2.87
N GLY A 638 -9.46 16.24 -4.15
CA GLY A 638 -9.70 15.29 -5.22
C GLY A 638 -9.60 15.94 -6.60
N GLY A 639 -9.41 15.10 -7.61
CA GLY A 639 -9.38 15.48 -9.03
C GLY A 639 -10.69 15.18 -9.73
N SER A 640 -11.06 15.99 -10.73
CA SER A 640 -12.22 15.74 -11.60
C SER A 640 -13.54 15.61 -10.80
N ALA A 641 -14.27 14.51 -10.96
CA ALA A 641 -15.45 14.19 -10.15
C ALA A 641 -15.19 14.16 -8.63
N GLY A 642 -13.96 13.85 -8.20
CA GLY A 642 -13.53 13.93 -6.81
C GLY A 642 -13.41 15.38 -6.32
N SER A 643 -12.98 16.28 -7.20
CA SER A 643 -13.00 17.73 -6.97
C SER A 643 -14.44 18.25 -6.88
N ALA A 644 -15.30 17.91 -7.84
CA ALA A 644 -16.72 18.27 -7.78
C ALA A 644 -17.40 17.71 -6.50
N SER A 645 -17.05 16.50 -6.08
CA SER A 645 -17.48 15.90 -4.82
C SER A 645 -17.06 16.75 -3.61
N CYS A 646 -15.79 17.13 -3.51
CA CYS A 646 -15.29 18.03 -2.47
C CYS A 646 -16.03 19.39 -2.47
N ALA A 647 -16.27 19.95 -3.65
CA ALA A 647 -17.06 21.17 -3.81
C ALA A 647 -18.51 20.98 -3.32
N TYR A 648 -19.14 19.83 -3.59
CA TYR A 648 -20.49 19.54 -3.10
C TYR A 648 -20.54 19.47 -1.57
N GLN A 649 -19.50 18.96 -0.90
CA GLN A 649 -19.40 19.00 0.56
C GLN A 649 -19.40 20.45 1.09
N GLN A 650 -18.88 21.42 0.32
CA GLN A 650 -18.96 22.85 0.65
C GLN A 650 -20.40 23.40 0.64
N LEU A 651 -21.35 22.75 -0.02
CA LEU A 651 -22.76 23.17 -0.06
C LEU A 651 -23.62 22.53 1.03
N ASN A 652 -23.13 21.48 1.68
CA ASN A 652 -23.89 20.71 2.65
C ASN A 652 -23.57 21.18 4.08
N LYS A 653 -24.60 21.61 4.81
CA LYS A 653 -24.44 22.06 6.20
C LYS A 653 -24.02 20.94 7.16
N ASN A 654 -24.31 19.69 6.82
CA ASN A 654 -23.88 18.56 7.64
C ASN A 654 -22.37 18.33 7.59
N SER A 655 -21.68 18.94 6.62
CA SER A 655 -20.22 18.91 6.51
C SER A 655 -19.53 20.02 7.34
N GLU A 656 -20.31 20.91 7.98
CA GLU A 656 -19.78 22.04 8.76
C GLU A 656 -18.95 21.55 9.95
N GLY A 657 -17.68 21.94 9.98
CA GLY A 657 -16.76 21.60 11.07
C GLY A 657 -15.99 20.29 10.89
N LEU A 658 -16.29 19.48 9.86
CA LEU A 658 -15.61 18.19 9.65
C LEU A 658 -14.26 18.29 8.93
N PHE A 659 -14.04 19.41 8.23
CA PHE A 659 -12.76 19.74 7.60
C PHE A 659 -12.54 21.25 7.67
N ARG A 660 -11.26 21.64 7.64
CA ARG A 660 -10.84 23.04 7.74
C ARG A 660 -10.36 23.64 6.42
N GLY A 661 -10.14 22.83 5.38
CA GLY A 661 -9.67 23.27 4.07
C GLY A 661 -10.10 22.32 2.95
N ILE A 662 -10.09 22.83 1.71
CA ILE A 662 -10.46 22.07 0.51
C ILE A 662 -9.45 22.32 -0.61
N ILE A 663 -9.07 21.28 -1.37
CA ILE A 663 -8.35 21.41 -2.63
C ILE A 663 -9.21 20.86 -3.77
N LEU A 664 -9.43 21.65 -4.82
CA LEU A 664 -10.32 21.34 -5.95
C LEU A 664 -9.54 21.31 -7.26
N GLU A 665 -9.24 20.12 -7.77
CA GLU A 665 -8.39 19.92 -8.94
C GLU A 665 -9.28 19.59 -10.15
N SER A 666 -9.41 20.54 -11.09
CA SER A 666 -10.15 20.34 -12.34
C SER A 666 -11.61 19.90 -12.17
N GLY A 667 -12.32 20.45 -11.18
CA GLY A 667 -13.75 20.17 -10.96
C GLY A 667 -14.44 21.09 -9.96
N SER A 668 -15.76 21.11 -10.02
CA SER A 668 -16.68 21.97 -9.29
C SER A 668 -18.12 21.45 -9.47
N PHE A 669 -18.99 21.74 -8.50
CA PHE A 669 -20.43 21.53 -8.67
C PHE A 669 -21.05 22.42 -9.75
N LEU A 670 -20.33 23.42 -10.27
CA LEU A 670 -20.79 24.24 -11.38
C LEU A 670 -20.47 23.63 -12.75
N ASN A 671 -19.65 22.59 -12.85
CA ASN A 671 -19.39 21.96 -14.13
C ASN A 671 -20.68 21.32 -14.70
N PRO A 672 -20.97 21.46 -16.01
CA PRO A 672 -22.17 20.88 -16.62
C PRO A 672 -22.29 19.36 -16.44
N TRP A 673 -21.16 18.64 -16.42
CA TRP A 673 -21.13 17.19 -16.19
C TRP A 673 -21.37 16.78 -14.74
N ALA A 674 -21.28 17.71 -13.78
CA ALA A 674 -21.45 17.44 -12.36
C ALA A 674 -22.91 17.42 -11.90
N LEU A 675 -23.88 17.49 -12.83
CA LEU A 675 -25.32 17.48 -12.55
C LEU A 675 -26.10 16.65 -13.58
N GLN A 676 -26.99 15.77 -13.11
CA GLN A 676 -27.93 15.03 -13.94
C GLN A 676 -29.33 15.68 -13.91
N ARG A 677 -29.85 16.11 -15.07
CA ARG A 677 -31.16 16.79 -15.17
C ARG A 677 -32.36 15.86 -15.37
N ASN A 678 -32.18 14.72 -16.04
CA ASN A 678 -33.26 13.80 -16.45
C ASN A 678 -33.34 12.52 -15.59
N ALA A 679 -33.01 12.62 -14.30
CA ALA A 679 -32.75 11.47 -13.45
C ALA A 679 -33.87 10.42 -13.40
N ARG A 680 -35.14 10.85 -13.28
CA ARG A 680 -36.27 9.91 -13.26
C ARG A 680 -36.36 9.10 -14.54
N ASN A 681 -36.29 9.75 -15.70
CA ASN A 681 -36.34 9.06 -16.98
C ASN A 681 -35.16 8.08 -17.11
N ASN A 682 -33.97 8.51 -16.70
CA ASN A 682 -32.77 7.67 -16.75
C ASN A 682 -32.91 6.40 -15.90
N ALA A 683 -33.46 6.52 -14.68
CA ALA A 683 -33.71 5.40 -13.79
C ALA A 683 -34.70 4.38 -14.39
N PHE A 684 -35.85 4.86 -14.87
CA PHE A 684 -36.87 3.97 -15.45
C PHE A 684 -36.45 3.38 -16.80
N SER A 685 -35.75 4.12 -17.65
CA SER A 685 -35.24 3.60 -18.93
C SER A 685 -34.13 2.58 -18.74
N THR A 686 -33.32 2.68 -17.69
CA THR A 686 -32.39 1.61 -17.32
C THR A 686 -33.14 0.35 -16.90
N ALA A 687 -34.20 0.49 -16.08
CA ALA A 687 -35.03 -0.65 -15.70
C ALA A 687 -35.79 -1.28 -16.88
N GLN A 688 -36.16 -0.50 -17.90
CA GLN A 688 -36.79 -1.00 -19.14
C GLN A 688 -35.91 -1.99 -19.91
N ILE A 689 -34.57 -1.88 -19.80
CA ILE A 689 -33.64 -2.83 -20.42
C ILE A 689 -33.77 -4.21 -19.78
N LEU A 690 -33.99 -4.25 -18.45
CA LEU A 690 -34.18 -5.49 -17.69
C LEU A 690 -35.62 -6.01 -17.79
N ASN A 691 -36.60 -5.10 -17.72
CA ASN A 691 -38.01 -5.41 -17.80
C ASN A 691 -38.76 -4.30 -18.55
N SER A 692 -39.12 -4.60 -19.80
CA SER A 692 -39.76 -3.67 -20.74
C SER A 692 -41.14 -3.16 -20.32
N THR A 693 -41.71 -3.66 -19.22
CA THR A 693 -43.00 -3.19 -18.70
C THR A 693 -42.92 -1.86 -17.95
N PHE A 694 -41.75 -1.52 -17.39
CA PHE A 694 -41.56 -0.25 -16.68
C PHE A 694 -41.74 0.95 -17.61
N GLN A 695 -42.33 2.03 -17.11
CA GLN A 695 -42.50 3.32 -17.78
C GLN A 695 -42.14 4.46 -16.81
N SER A 696 -41.71 5.62 -17.30
CA SER A 696 -41.22 6.70 -16.45
C SER A 696 -42.26 7.33 -15.51
N ASN A 697 -43.55 7.07 -15.76
CA ASN A 697 -44.67 7.50 -14.94
C ASN A 697 -45.18 6.42 -13.96
N ASP A 698 -44.52 5.26 -13.89
CA ASP A 698 -44.84 4.21 -12.92
C ASP A 698 -44.42 4.63 -11.50
N ASP A 699 -44.90 3.87 -10.51
CA ASP A 699 -44.61 4.12 -9.09
C ASP A 699 -43.15 3.80 -8.77
N SER A 700 -42.51 4.68 -7.99
CA SER A 700 -41.10 4.54 -7.66
C SER A 700 -40.81 3.49 -6.59
N GLN A 701 -41.80 3.09 -5.80
CA GLN A 701 -41.70 1.95 -4.90
C GLN A 701 -41.67 0.63 -5.68
N ASP A 702 -42.49 0.50 -6.73
CA ASP A 702 -42.47 -0.67 -7.61
C ASP A 702 -41.11 -0.83 -8.30
N LEU A 703 -40.50 0.29 -8.72
CA LEU A 703 -39.15 0.29 -9.28
C LEU A 703 -38.10 -0.13 -8.24
N LEU A 704 -38.14 0.44 -7.03
CA LEU A 704 -37.21 0.11 -5.96
C LEU A 704 -37.27 -1.37 -5.59
N ASP A 705 -38.48 -1.90 -5.35
CA ASP A 705 -38.72 -3.28 -4.96
C ASP A 705 -38.20 -4.26 -6.02
N TYR A 706 -38.35 -3.91 -7.31
CA TYR A 706 -37.79 -4.68 -8.40
C TYR A 706 -36.26 -4.65 -8.41
N LEU A 707 -35.65 -3.45 -8.42
CA LEU A 707 -34.21 -3.28 -8.55
C LEU A 707 -33.42 -3.83 -7.35
N GLN A 708 -33.99 -3.87 -6.15
CA GLN A 708 -33.38 -4.52 -4.98
C GLN A 708 -33.29 -6.05 -5.10
N GLY A 709 -34.08 -6.65 -6.00
CA GLY A 709 -34.06 -8.08 -6.29
C GLY A 709 -33.17 -8.50 -7.48
N VAL A 710 -32.65 -7.55 -8.26
CA VAL A 710 -31.80 -7.84 -9.44
C VAL A 710 -30.36 -8.09 -8.99
N ASP A 711 -29.62 -8.94 -9.69
CA ASP A 711 -28.17 -9.10 -9.47
C ASP A 711 -27.42 -7.78 -9.77
N ALA A 712 -26.41 -7.45 -8.97
CA ALA A 712 -25.71 -6.18 -9.10
C ALA A 712 -24.98 -6.04 -10.44
N LYS A 713 -24.37 -7.12 -10.95
CA LYS A 713 -23.62 -7.10 -12.21
C LYS A 713 -24.59 -7.03 -13.40
N GLU A 714 -25.70 -7.77 -13.35
CA GLU A 714 -26.76 -7.65 -14.36
C GLU A 714 -27.33 -6.21 -14.42
N LEU A 715 -27.57 -5.61 -13.25
CA LEU A 715 -28.06 -4.25 -13.17
C LEU A 715 -27.05 -3.23 -13.70
N ASN A 716 -25.77 -3.40 -13.38
CA ASN A 716 -24.71 -2.53 -13.89
C ASN A 716 -24.55 -2.66 -15.41
N MET A 717 -24.68 -3.88 -15.96
CA MET A 717 -24.70 -4.10 -17.41
C MET A 717 -25.87 -3.38 -18.08
N ALA A 718 -27.06 -3.39 -17.49
CA ALA A 718 -28.19 -2.62 -18.00
C ALA A 718 -27.93 -1.11 -17.94
N ALA A 719 -27.37 -0.61 -16.84
CA ALA A 719 -26.97 0.80 -16.72
C ALA A 719 -25.93 1.19 -17.78
N SER A 720 -24.96 0.32 -18.06
CA SER A 720 -23.96 0.50 -19.13
C SER A 720 -24.61 0.55 -20.51
N GLN A 721 -25.55 -0.35 -20.79
CA GLN A 721 -26.25 -0.40 -22.06
C GLN A 721 -27.11 0.85 -22.26
N TYR A 722 -27.77 1.31 -21.19
CA TYR A 722 -28.53 2.56 -21.24
C TYR A 722 -27.61 3.76 -21.48
N PHE A 723 -26.53 3.88 -20.70
CA PHE A 723 -25.52 4.93 -20.86
C PHE A 723 -25.08 5.03 -22.33
N GLN A 724 -24.59 3.94 -22.91
CA GLN A 724 -24.14 3.89 -24.31
C GLN A 724 -25.24 4.20 -25.34
N SER A 725 -26.52 4.08 -24.98
CA SER A 725 -27.64 4.37 -25.88
C SER A 725 -28.07 5.84 -25.88
N VAL A 726 -27.75 6.58 -24.83
CA VAL A 726 -28.20 7.98 -24.65
C VAL A 726 -27.08 9.00 -24.61
N THR A 727 -25.84 8.59 -24.32
CA THR A 727 -24.68 9.49 -24.31
C THR A 727 -23.93 9.42 -25.62
N THR A 728 -23.55 10.57 -26.14
CA THR A 728 -22.51 10.66 -27.18
C THR A 728 -21.12 10.49 -26.56
N PRO A 729 -20.05 10.20 -27.33
CA PRO A 729 -18.69 10.02 -26.79
C PRO A 729 -18.12 11.23 -26.04
N TRP A 730 -18.80 12.38 -26.08
CA TRP A 730 -18.41 13.65 -25.45
C TRP A 730 -19.38 14.11 -24.36
N GLU A 731 -20.44 13.36 -24.06
CA GLU A 731 -21.35 13.67 -22.94
C GLU A 731 -21.02 12.80 -21.72
N LEU A 732 -20.79 13.46 -20.58
CA LEU A 732 -20.52 12.82 -19.29
C LEU A 732 -21.71 12.94 -18.30
N THR A 733 -22.87 13.40 -18.76
CA THR A 733 -24.02 13.83 -17.93
C THR A 733 -24.98 12.69 -17.55
N LEU A 734 -24.46 11.55 -17.12
CA LEU A 734 -25.30 10.44 -16.61
C LEU A 734 -24.70 9.83 -15.35
N TRP A 735 -25.56 9.52 -14.38
CA TRP A 735 -25.18 9.04 -13.04
C TRP A 735 -24.30 10.03 -12.26
N ALA A 736 -24.55 11.31 -12.45
CA ALA A 736 -24.00 12.41 -11.67
C ALA A 736 -24.98 12.84 -10.54
N PRO A 737 -24.55 13.72 -9.62
CA PRO A 737 -25.43 14.30 -8.60
C PRO A 737 -26.72 14.91 -9.16
N VAL A 738 -27.77 14.95 -8.35
CA VAL A 738 -29.11 15.47 -8.68
C VAL A 738 -29.58 16.48 -7.63
N ILE A 739 -30.49 17.39 -8.00
CA ILE A 739 -31.21 18.20 -7.02
C ILE A 739 -32.33 17.35 -6.41
N GLU A 740 -32.20 17.01 -5.13
CA GLU A 740 -33.13 16.13 -4.43
C GLU A 740 -34.40 16.85 -3.98
N VAL A 741 -35.50 16.09 -3.89
CA VAL A 741 -36.67 16.52 -3.12
C VAL A 741 -36.27 16.58 -1.65
N LYS A 742 -36.66 17.68 -0.98
CA LYS A 742 -36.34 17.90 0.43
C LYS A 742 -36.88 16.75 1.30
N ASN A 743 -35.96 16.02 1.92
CA ASN A 743 -36.22 14.99 2.92
C ASN A 743 -35.14 15.07 4.03
N GLN A 744 -35.17 14.15 5.00
CA GLN A 744 -34.23 14.17 6.14
C GLN A 744 -32.76 13.94 5.71
N ASP A 745 -32.57 13.09 4.70
CA ASP A 745 -31.26 12.63 4.24
C ASP A 745 -30.85 13.33 2.93
N ALA A 746 -31.58 14.36 2.49
CA ALA A 746 -31.29 15.07 1.26
C ALA A 746 -29.96 15.83 1.38
N PHE A 747 -29.06 15.58 0.43
CA PHE A 747 -27.74 16.19 0.37
C PHE A 747 -27.80 17.61 -0.21
N ILE A 748 -28.45 17.79 -1.36
CA ILE A 748 -28.63 19.10 -2.01
C ILE A 748 -30.06 19.25 -2.54
N THR A 749 -30.69 20.41 -2.28
CA THR A 749 -32.11 20.65 -2.58
C THR A 749 -32.36 21.93 -3.38
N LYS A 750 -31.28 22.59 -3.81
CA LYS A 750 -31.32 23.86 -4.54
C LYS A 750 -30.22 23.90 -5.59
N LYS A 751 -30.39 24.77 -6.58
CA LYS A 751 -29.39 25.06 -7.61
C LYS A 751 -28.11 25.63 -7.02
N MET A 752 -26.97 25.11 -7.46
CA MET A 752 -25.68 25.36 -6.82
C MET A 752 -25.14 26.77 -7.12
N PHE A 753 -25.35 27.28 -8.33
CA PHE A 753 -24.95 28.65 -8.70
C PHE A 753 -25.53 29.71 -7.75
N GLY A 754 -26.84 29.66 -7.51
CA GLY A 754 -27.51 30.59 -6.60
C GLY A 754 -27.08 30.42 -5.13
N LEU A 755 -26.67 29.22 -4.71
CA LEU A 755 -26.14 28.99 -3.37
C LEU A 755 -24.79 29.68 -3.18
N VAL A 756 -23.83 29.44 -4.06
CA VAL A 756 -22.50 30.07 -3.97
C VAL A 756 -22.56 31.58 -4.20
N GLN A 757 -23.38 32.05 -5.14
CA GLN A 757 -23.57 33.49 -5.38
C GLN A 757 -24.08 34.21 -4.13
N ALA A 758 -24.96 33.58 -3.35
CA ALA A 758 -25.52 34.13 -2.12
C ALA A 758 -24.64 33.90 -0.87
N GLY A 759 -23.48 33.25 -0.99
CA GLY A 759 -22.62 32.89 0.14
C GLY A 759 -23.21 31.80 1.04
N ASN A 760 -24.16 31.01 0.54
CA ASN A 760 -24.74 29.87 1.25
C ASN A 760 -23.87 28.61 1.08
N VAL A 761 -22.60 28.73 1.47
CA VAL A 761 -21.56 27.71 1.33
C VAL A 761 -20.69 27.71 2.59
N LEU A 762 -20.01 26.61 2.88
CA LEU A 762 -19.01 26.54 3.95
C LEU A 762 -17.80 27.38 3.56
N THR A 763 -17.45 28.36 4.38
CA THR A 763 -16.41 29.37 4.08
C THR A 763 -15.02 28.96 4.55
N VAL A 764 -14.63 27.72 4.27
CA VAL A 764 -13.28 27.22 4.56
C VAL A 764 -12.29 27.68 3.48
N PRO A 765 -11.00 27.90 3.79
CA PRO A 765 -9.99 28.15 2.77
C PRO A 765 -10.02 27.09 1.66
N THR A 766 -9.91 27.53 0.42
CA THR A 766 -10.03 26.67 -0.77
C THR A 766 -8.87 26.95 -1.72
N LEU A 767 -8.12 25.92 -2.09
CA LEU A 767 -7.19 25.93 -3.21
C LEU A 767 -7.90 25.28 -4.40
N MET A 768 -7.91 25.91 -5.58
CA MET A 768 -8.57 25.32 -6.74
C MET A 768 -7.93 25.70 -8.07
N GLY A 769 -8.14 24.91 -9.10
CA GLY A 769 -7.57 25.22 -10.41
C GLY A 769 -7.96 24.23 -11.48
N PHE A 770 -7.29 24.35 -12.62
CA PHE A 770 -7.48 23.50 -13.79
C PHE A 770 -6.18 23.36 -14.58
N ASN A 771 -6.13 22.38 -15.48
CA ASN A 771 -5.05 22.21 -16.43
C ASN A 771 -5.23 23.16 -17.62
N SER A 772 -4.12 23.47 -18.29
CA SER A 772 -4.08 24.46 -19.36
C SER A 772 -5.00 24.14 -20.53
N GLU A 773 -5.29 22.87 -20.80
CA GLU A 773 -6.17 22.43 -21.89
C GLU A 773 -6.90 21.11 -21.58
N GLU A 774 -7.77 21.13 -20.58
CA GLU A 774 -8.54 19.99 -20.06
C GLU A 774 -9.07 19.01 -21.12
N SER A 775 -9.69 19.51 -22.20
CA SER A 775 -10.32 18.66 -23.22
C SER A 775 -9.33 17.89 -24.10
N LEU A 776 -8.03 18.17 -23.99
CA LEU A 776 -6.99 17.45 -24.74
C LEU A 776 -6.99 15.94 -24.41
N SER A 777 -7.21 15.56 -23.14
CA SER A 777 -7.26 14.16 -22.71
C SER A 777 -8.36 13.34 -23.38
N PHE A 778 -9.43 13.99 -23.84
CA PHE A 778 -10.55 13.34 -24.53
C PHE A 778 -10.45 13.41 -26.05
N SER A 779 -9.40 14.06 -26.57
CA SER A 779 -9.29 14.45 -27.98
C SER A 779 -7.96 14.03 -28.61
N GLN A 780 -7.31 12.98 -28.09
CA GLN A 780 -5.96 12.58 -28.52
C GLN A 780 -5.88 12.04 -29.95
N ASP A 781 -6.97 11.49 -30.50
CA ASP A 781 -7.03 11.06 -31.90
C ASP A 781 -7.60 12.20 -32.78
N PRO A 782 -6.78 12.81 -33.65
CA PRO A 782 -7.22 13.94 -34.48
C PRO A 782 -8.35 13.61 -35.45
N ASP A 783 -8.40 12.39 -36.00
CA ASP A 783 -9.42 11.99 -36.97
C ASP A 783 -10.77 11.75 -36.27
N VAL A 784 -10.72 11.13 -35.08
CA VAL A 784 -11.90 10.98 -34.22
C VAL A 784 -12.40 12.36 -33.81
N PHE A 785 -11.54 13.21 -33.27
CA PHE A 785 -11.95 14.55 -32.81
C PHE A 785 -12.47 15.43 -33.95
N LYS A 786 -11.85 15.37 -35.13
CA LYS A 786 -12.37 16.06 -36.33
C LYS A 786 -13.77 15.61 -36.70
N SER A 787 -14.08 14.33 -36.52
CA SER A 787 -15.43 13.81 -36.76
C SER A 787 -16.43 14.35 -35.75
N VAL A 788 -16.02 14.55 -34.49
CA VAL A 788 -16.82 15.22 -33.44
C VAL A 788 -17.10 16.67 -33.81
N ALA A 789 -16.05 17.42 -34.13
CA ALA A 789 -16.15 18.81 -34.53
C ALA A 789 -17.06 18.99 -35.75
N ALA A 790 -17.00 18.06 -36.72
CA ALA A 790 -17.88 18.08 -37.89
C ALA A 790 -19.36 17.82 -37.55
N VAL A 791 -19.67 17.13 -36.44
CA VAL A 791 -21.03 16.98 -35.93
C VAL A 791 -21.50 18.29 -35.30
N TRP A 792 -20.66 18.95 -34.49
CA TRP A 792 -20.97 20.28 -33.96
C TRP A 792 -21.22 21.30 -35.07
N ASP A 793 -20.43 21.26 -36.15
CA ASP A 793 -20.60 22.16 -37.30
C ASP A 793 -21.90 21.92 -38.08
N GLN A 794 -22.44 20.69 -38.03
CA GLN A 794 -23.73 20.35 -38.64
C GLN A 794 -24.92 20.81 -37.80
N ASP A 795 -24.77 20.79 -36.48
CA ASP A 795 -25.81 21.21 -35.54
C ASP A 795 -25.20 21.99 -34.36
N LEU A 796 -25.21 23.32 -34.50
CA LEU A 796 -24.69 24.24 -33.50
C LEU A 796 -25.53 24.26 -32.21
N SER A 797 -26.71 23.66 -32.18
CA SER A 797 -27.45 23.53 -30.92
C SER A 797 -26.75 22.60 -29.93
N LEU A 798 -25.93 21.67 -30.41
CA LEU A 798 -25.20 20.70 -29.59
C LEU A 798 -24.05 21.31 -28.78
N ILE A 799 -23.62 22.52 -29.13
CA ILE A 799 -22.55 23.25 -28.42
C ILE A 799 -23.10 24.31 -27.45
N VAL A 800 -24.42 24.37 -27.27
CA VAL A 800 -25.04 25.26 -26.29
C VAL A 800 -25.19 24.51 -24.95
N PRO A 801 -24.68 25.05 -23.84
CA PRO A 801 -24.87 24.43 -22.52
C PRO A 801 -26.35 24.34 -22.15
N GLU A 802 -26.78 23.17 -21.64
CA GLU A 802 -28.16 22.96 -21.19
C GLU A 802 -28.58 23.92 -20.05
N ASP A 803 -27.62 24.37 -19.23
CA ASP A 803 -27.89 25.31 -18.14
C ASP A 803 -28.37 26.69 -18.61
N MET A 804 -28.15 27.04 -19.88
CA MET A 804 -28.73 28.23 -20.52
C MET A 804 -30.25 28.12 -20.75
N GLN A 805 -30.88 26.95 -20.51
CA GLN A 805 -32.34 26.74 -20.50
C GLN A 805 -33.07 27.35 -21.72
N ILE A 806 -32.44 27.35 -22.88
CA ILE A 806 -33.00 27.89 -24.13
C ILE A 806 -33.92 26.83 -24.75
N ASN A 807 -35.24 27.08 -24.71
CA ASN A 807 -36.24 26.17 -25.27
C ASN A 807 -36.66 26.51 -26.71
N ASP A 808 -36.31 27.70 -27.19
CA ASP A 808 -36.63 28.12 -28.55
C ASP A 808 -35.53 27.61 -29.51
N GLU A 809 -35.87 26.67 -30.39
CA GLU A 809 -34.91 26.02 -31.29
C GLU A 809 -34.17 27.01 -32.20
N THR A 810 -34.81 28.12 -32.58
CA THR A 810 -34.16 29.14 -33.43
C THR A 810 -33.13 29.91 -32.62
N TYR A 811 -33.50 30.38 -31.44
CA TYR A 811 -32.58 31.07 -30.55
C TYR A 811 -31.46 30.16 -30.04
N LEU A 812 -31.73 28.86 -29.86
CA LEU A 812 -30.72 27.86 -29.52
C LEU A 812 -29.65 27.75 -30.62
N ALA A 813 -30.05 27.65 -31.89
CA ALA A 813 -29.10 27.64 -33.00
C ALA A 813 -28.33 28.97 -33.15
N GLU A 814 -29.00 30.12 -32.93
CA GLU A 814 -28.34 31.44 -32.92
C GLU A 814 -27.32 31.57 -31.78
N MET A 815 -27.63 31.04 -30.60
CA MET A 815 -26.70 30.97 -29.46
C MET A 815 -25.50 30.10 -29.80
N GLY A 816 -25.71 28.93 -30.40
CA GLY A 816 -24.63 28.06 -30.89
C GLY A 816 -23.71 28.78 -31.89
N GLY A 817 -24.27 29.56 -32.81
CA GLY A 817 -23.49 30.41 -33.71
C GLY A 817 -22.65 31.44 -32.96
N SER A 818 -23.22 32.09 -31.95
CA SER A 818 -22.53 33.08 -31.12
C SER A 818 -21.39 32.44 -30.30
N ILE A 819 -21.58 31.21 -29.83
CA ILE A 819 -20.55 30.43 -29.14
C ILE A 819 -19.42 30.09 -30.11
N ARG A 820 -19.72 29.60 -31.32
CA ARG A 820 -18.69 29.32 -32.33
C ARG A 820 -17.88 30.57 -32.69
N ASP A 821 -18.53 31.73 -32.81
CA ASP A 821 -17.87 33.00 -33.09
C ASP A 821 -16.83 33.40 -32.02
N ILE A 822 -16.99 32.97 -30.77
CA ILE A 822 -16.00 33.22 -29.69
C ILE A 822 -14.64 32.61 -30.03
N TYR A 823 -14.65 31.43 -30.64
CA TYR A 823 -13.47 30.58 -30.85
C TYR A 823 -12.91 30.72 -32.27
N THR A 824 -13.73 30.49 -33.29
CA THR A 824 -13.26 30.40 -34.68
C THR A 824 -13.58 31.64 -35.50
N GLY A 825 -14.26 32.65 -34.92
CA GLY A 825 -14.78 33.79 -35.66
C GLY A 825 -15.87 33.41 -36.68
N GLY A 826 -16.52 32.26 -36.48
CA GLY A 826 -17.64 31.76 -37.28
C GLY A 826 -17.27 30.68 -38.29
N GLU A 827 -15.99 30.34 -38.42
CA GLU A 827 -15.50 29.23 -39.24
C GLU A 827 -15.78 27.86 -38.58
N PRO A 828 -15.81 26.75 -39.34
CA PRO A 828 -16.09 25.42 -38.80
C PRO A 828 -15.01 24.91 -37.81
N PHE A 829 -15.41 24.29 -36.70
CA PHE A 829 -14.48 23.66 -35.76
C PHE A 829 -13.66 22.53 -36.40
N ALA A 830 -14.23 21.80 -37.37
CA ALA A 830 -13.54 20.70 -38.06
C ALA A 830 -12.31 21.16 -38.88
N ASP A 831 -12.21 22.45 -39.16
CA ASP A 831 -11.06 23.10 -39.82
C ASP A 831 -10.14 23.81 -38.80
N HIS A 832 -10.57 23.89 -37.52
CA HIS A 832 -9.96 24.64 -36.42
C HIS A 832 -9.92 23.79 -35.13
N LEU A 833 -9.25 22.63 -35.18
CA LEU A 833 -9.34 21.62 -34.10
C LEU A 833 -8.85 22.13 -32.75
N GLY A 834 -7.77 22.94 -32.69
CA GLY A 834 -7.30 23.51 -31.43
C GLY A 834 -8.32 24.44 -30.77
N ASP A 835 -9.01 25.26 -31.57
CA ASP A 835 -10.12 26.10 -31.09
C ASP A 835 -11.31 25.25 -30.59
N GLY A 836 -11.55 24.10 -31.22
CA GLY A 836 -12.56 23.12 -30.78
C GLY A 836 -12.22 22.47 -29.45
N ILE A 837 -10.94 22.14 -29.22
CA ILE A 837 -10.46 21.62 -27.93
C ILE A 837 -10.61 22.70 -26.87
N ARG A 838 -10.22 23.94 -27.16
CA ARG A 838 -10.39 25.08 -26.26
C ARG A 838 -11.85 25.32 -25.89
N TYR A 839 -12.76 25.19 -26.85
CA TYR A 839 -14.20 25.21 -26.58
C TYR A 839 -14.61 24.10 -25.60
N GLY A 840 -14.15 22.86 -25.82
CA GLY A 840 -14.41 21.75 -24.90
C GLY A 840 -13.92 22.03 -23.48
N SER A 841 -12.67 22.50 -23.35
CA SER A 841 -12.04 22.81 -22.06
C SER A 841 -12.83 23.89 -21.32
N ASP A 842 -13.19 24.96 -22.04
CA ASP A 842 -13.96 26.05 -21.47
C ASP A 842 -15.37 25.63 -21.07
N ASN A 843 -16.04 24.84 -21.91
CA ASN A 843 -17.39 24.41 -21.67
C ASN A 843 -17.52 23.44 -20.49
N TRP A 844 -16.59 22.49 -20.38
CA TRP A 844 -16.70 21.43 -19.38
C TRP A 844 -15.92 21.72 -18.11
N PHE A 845 -14.92 22.60 -18.12
CA PHE A 845 -14.00 22.79 -16.98
C PHE A 845 -13.71 24.25 -16.65
N THR A 846 -13.02 24.99 -17.53
CA THR A 846 -12.34 26.23 -17.11
C THR A 846 -13.31 27.33 -16.70
N ARG A 847 -14.41 27.54 -17.45
CA ARG A 847 -15.45 28.56 -17.19
C ARG A 847 -16.16 28.33 -15.85
N PRO A 848 -16.77 27.16 -15.59
CA PRO A 848 -17.40 26.87 -14.31
C PRO A 848 -16.45 26.97 -13.12
N ILE A 849 -15.23 26.44 -13.23
CA ILE A 849 -14.24 26.44 -12.14
C ILE A 849 -13.80 27.88 -11.82
N ARG A 850 -13.48 28.69 -12.85
CA ARG A 850 -13.17 30.11 -12.66
C ARG A 850 -14.35 30.87 -12.06
N LYS A 851 -15.58 30.58 -12.47
CA LYS A 851 -16.78 31.23 -11.91
C LYS A 851 -17.02 30.85 -10.46
N HIS A 852 -16.80 29.58 -10.09
CA HIS A 852 -16.88 29.13 -8.70
C HIS A 852 -15.87 29.91 -7.84
N ALA A 853 -14.62 30.04 -8.29
CA ALA A 853 -13.59 30.82 -7.58
C ALA A 853 -13.97 32.31 -7.43
N GLU A 854 -14.47 32.94 -8.50
CA GLU A 854 -14.94 34.34 -8.48
C GLU A 854 -16.05 34.55 -7.44
N LEU A 855 -17.02 33.64 -7.39
CA LEU A 855 -18.14 33.74 -6.45
C LEU A 855 -17.73 33.41 -5.02
N LEU A 856 -16.88 32.40 -4.82
CA LEU A 856 -16.43 31.93 -3.51
C LEU A 856 -15.47 32.91 -2.83
N SER A 857 -14.57 33.54 -3.58
CA SER A 857 -13.54 34.47 -3.06
C SER A 857 -14.12 35.66 -2.27
N LYS A 858 -15.39 36.00 -2.48
CA LYS A 858 -16.13 37.03 -1.73
C LYS A 858 -16.44 36.61 -0.29
N TYR A 859 -16.38 35.32 0.01
CA TYR A 859 -16.82 34.72 1.27
C TYR A 859 -15.74 33.89 1.96
N ALA A 860 -14.79 33.32 1.22
CA ALA A 860 -13.72 32.47 1.73
C ALA A 860 -12.36 32.84 1.15
N LYS A 861 -11.28 32.46 1.84
CA LYS A 861 -9.93 32.57 1.30
C LYS A 861 -9.79 31.59 0.13
N THR A 862 -9.56 32.11 -1.07
CA THR A 862 -9.45 31.29 -2.28
C THR A 862 -8.09 31.49 -2.92
N TYR A 863 -7.41 30.40 -3.25
CA TYR A 863 -6.18 30.37 -4.05
C TYR A 863 -6.50 29.70 -5.39
N PHE A 864 -5.99 30.25 -6.50
CA PHE A 864 -6.27 29.73 -7.84
C PHE A 864 -4.99 29.34 -8.58
N TYR A 865 -4.98 28.19 -9.25
CA TYR A 865 -3.89 27.78 -10.14
C TYR A 865 -4.35 27.47 -11.56
N GLN A 866 -3.40 27.56 -12.49
CA GLN A 866 -3.44 26.86 -13.77
C GLN A 866 -2.20 25.96 -13.84
N PHE A 867 -2.37 24.67 -14.12
CA PHE A 867 -1.26 23.77 -14.36
C PHE A 867 -0.94 23.72 -15.85
N SER A 868 0.27 24.14 -16.22
CA SER A 868 0.71 24.36 -17.59
C SER A 868 2.02 23.65 -17.93
N TYR A 869 2.61 22.92 -16.97
CA TYR A 869 3.82 22.14 -17.20
C TYR A 869 3.52 20.91 -18.06
N ASP A 870 4.01 20.94 -19.29
CA ASP A 870 3.96 19.87 -20.29
C ASP A 870 5.21 18.99 -20.14
N GLY A 871 5.07 17.94 -19.33
CA GLY A 871 6.17 17.04 -18.95
C GLY A 871 5.82 15.58 -19.21
N VAL A 872 6.85 14.72 -19.23
CA VAL A 872 6.70 13.31 -19.63
C VAL A 872 5.81 12.51 -18.69
N LEU A 873 5.67 12.92 -17.42
CA LEU A 873 4.77 12.27 -16.46
C LEU A 873 3.30 12.43 -16.82
N GLY A 874 2.93 13.51 -17.51
CA GLY A 874 1.55 13.74 -17.94
C GLY A 874 1.09 12.75 -19.02
N ASN A 875 2.03 12.23 -19.81
CA ASN A 875 1.83 11.15 -20.77
C ASN A 875 0.80 11.46 -21.88
N ILE A 876 0.71 12.73 -22.31
CA ILE A 876 -0.06 13.17 -23.49
C ILE A 876 0.87 13.89 -24.49
N ASP A 877 1.13 13.26 -25.63
CA ASP A 877 2.10 13.75 -26.65
C ASP A 877 1.43 14.44 -27.86
N VAL A 878 0.14 14.79 -27.77
CA VAL A 878 -0.64 15.35 -28.89
C VAL A 878 -0.81 16.85 -28.70
N HIS A 879 -0.49 17.63 -29.74
CA HIS A 879 -0.63 19.08 -29.72
C HIS A 879 -1.44 19.59 -30.92
N TYR A 880 -2.25 20.61 -30.68
CA TYR A 880 -3.08 21.24 -31.70
C TYR A 880 -2.78 22.74 -31.78
N ASP A 881 -2.56 23.23 -33.00
CA ASP A 881 -2.45 24.67 -33.24
C ASP A 881 -3.71 25.39 -32.75
N GLY A 882 -3.57 26.33 -31.81
CA GLY A 882 -4.69 27.08 -31.21
C GLY A 882 -5.09 26.62 -29.80
N ALA A 883 -4.56 25.49 -29.33
CA ALA A 883 -4.76 24.97 -27.97
C ALA A 883 -3.49 25.09 -27.10
N GLU A 884 -3.65 24.98 -25.79
CA GLU A 884 -2.56 24.75 -24.84
C GLU A 884 -2.29 23.24 -24.71
N ASN A 885 -1.29 22.84 -23.91
CA ASN A 885 -0.69 21.51 -24.03
C ASN A 885 -1.04 20.51 -22.93
N VAL A 886 -1.63 20.95 -21.81
CA VAL A 886 -1.81 20.07 -20.64
C VAL A 886 -3.28 19.68 -20.47
N GLY A 887 -3.59 18.42 -20.78
CA GLY A 887 -4.89 17.78 -20.67
C GLY A 887 -5.33 17.45 -19.24
N HIS A 888 -6.60 17.09 -19.11
CA HIS A 888 -7.20 16.64 -17.85
C HIS A 888 -6.44 15.49 -17.18
N SER A 889 -6.24 15.62 -15.86
CA SER A 889 -5.58 14.63 -14.97
C SER A 889 -4.06 14.47 -15.12
N GLU A 890 -3.38 15.20 -16.03
CA GLU A 890 -1.92 15.12 -16.16
C GLU A 890 -1.19 15.55 -14.88
N GLU A 891 -1.74 16.49 -14.11
CA GLU A 891 -1.19 16.93 -12.81
C GLU A 891 -1.25 15.83 -11.74
N THR A 892 -2.21 14.89 -11.86
CA THR A 892 -2.37 13.80 -10.90
C THR A 892 -1.15 12.88 -10.87
N ALA A 893 -0.46 12.70 -12.01
CA ALA A 893 0.79 11.92 -12.10
C ALA A 893 1.97 12.57 -11.34
N TYR A 894 1.84 13.83 -10.93
CA TYR A 894 2.78 14.55 -10.10
C TYR A 894 2.39 14.53 -8.61
N LEU A 895 1.20 14.03 -8.26
CA LEU A 895 0.72 13.86 -6.88
C LEU A 895 0.78 12.42 -6.38
N PHE A 896 0.63 11.45 -7.29
CA PHE A 896 0.63 10.02 -6.97
C PHE A 896 1.59 9.25 -7.88
N CYS A 897 2.19 8.20 -7.34
CA CYS A 897 3.07 7.29 -8.07
C CYS A 897 2.89 5.86 -7.54
N SER A 898 3.16 4.83 -8.35
CA SER A 898 3.07 3.44 -7.90
C SER A 898 4.24 2.60 -8.40
N GLY A 899 4.82 1.80 -7.51
CA GLY A 899 5.92 0.90 -7.86
C GLY A 899 7.11 1.63 -8.50
N ALA A 900 7.55 1.18 -9.68
CA ALA A 900 8.67 1.77 -10.39
C ALA A 900 8.43 3.23 -10.81
N ASP A 901 7.17 3.68 -10.97
CA ASP A 901 6.85 5.07 -11.36
C ASP A 901 7.17 6.09 -10.24
N CYS A 902 7.47 5.60 -9.04
CA CYS A 902 7.98 6.44 -7.94
C CYS A 902 9.49 6.71 -8.07
N ASP A 903 10.22 5.98 -8.91
CA ASP A 903 11.65 6.20 -9.12
C ASP A 903 11.90 7.50 -9.90
N GLU A 904 12.30 8.54 -9.16
CA GLU A 904 12.63 9.85 -9.73
C GLU A 904 13.77 9.78 -10.76
N SER A 905 14.62 8.75 -10.74
CA SER A 905 15.72 8.60 -11.69
C SER A 905 15.24 8.27 -13.12
N LEU A 906 14.00 7.82 -13.27
CA LEU A 906 13.38 7.52 -14.56
C LEU A 906 12.90 8.77 -15.30
N TYR A 907 12.78 9.91 -14.62
CA TYR A 907 12.17 11.11 -15.16
C TYR A 907 13.17 12.26 -15.34
N PRO A 908 12.93 13.19 -16.29
CA PRO A 908 13.69 14.42 -16.39
C PRO A 908 13.68 15.20 -15.07
N LYS A 909 14.77 15.93 -14.81
CA LYS A 909 14.89 16.74 -13.60
C LYS A 909 13.76 17.76 -13.44
N SER A 910 13.26 18.30 -14.55
CA SER A 910 12.14 19.25 -14.55
C SER A 910 10.86 18.61 -14.02
N ASP A 911 10.55 17.37 -14.43
CA ASP A 911 9.40 16.60 -13.93
C ASP A 911 9.52 16.33 -12.42
N VAL A 912 10.70 15.92 -11.98
CA VAL A 912 10.99 15.68 -10.55
C VAL A 912 10.85 16.97 -9.74
N ILE A 913 11.33 18.10 -10.26
CA ILE A 913 11.16 19.41 -9.61
C ILE A 913 9.67 19.78 -9.54
N THR A 914 8.92 19.64 -10.64
CA THR A 914 7.48 19.95 -10.68
C THR A 914 6.68 19.06 -9.73
N ARG A 915 6.98 17.77 -9.68
CA ARG A 915 6.39 16.81 -8.70
C ARG A 915 6.59 17.30 -7.28
N ASN A 916 7.83 17.61 -6.91
CA ASN A 916 8.16 18.08 -5.58
C ASN A 916 7.54 19.45 -5.24
N ARG A 917 7.41 20.35 -6.24
CA ARG A 917 6.66 21.61 -6.08
C ARG A 917 5.19 21.34 -5.77
N LEU A 918 4.53 20.48 -6.53
CA LEU A 918 3.09 20.23 -6.40
C LEU A 918 2.77 19.60 -5.05
N ILE A 919 3.52 18.58 -4.64
CA ILE A 919 3.39 17.95 -3.32
C ILE A 919 3.63 18.96 -2.19
N GLN A 920 4.65 19.82 -2.31
CA GLN A 920 4.89 20.86 -1.29
C GLN A 920 3.71 21.83 -1.21
N LEU A 921 3.22 22.36 -2.34
CA LEU A 921 2.11 23.32 -2.37
C LEU A 921 0.84 22.74 -1.73
N TRP A 922 0.52 21.47 -2.01
CA TRP A 922 -0.66 20.78 -1.47
C TRP A 922 -0.52 20.52 0.03
N THR A 923 0.64 20.01 0.46
CA THR A 923 0.87 19.68 1.87
C THR A 923 1.04 20.94 2.73
N ASP A 924 1.64 22.01 2.20
CA ASP A 924 1.71 23.32 2.87
C ASP A 924 0.31 23.94 3.00
N PHE A 925 -0.55 23.82 1.99
CA PHE A 925 -1.94 24.22 2.13
C PHE A 925 -2.66 23.42 3.23
N ALA A 926 -2.50 22.10 3.27
CA ALA A 926 -3.09 21.26 4.30
C ALA A 926 -2.58 21.64 5.72
N LYS A 927 -1.27 21.91 5.87
CA LYS A 927 -0.61 22.32 7.12
C LYS A 927 -1.02 23.72 7.61
N TYR A 928 -1.05 24.69 6.70
CA TYR A 928 -1.04 26.12 7.05
C TYR A 928 -2.23 26.91 6.52
N GLN A 929 -3.09 26.30 5.70
CA GLN A 929 -4.18 26.98 4.97
C GLN A 929 -3.66 28.11 4.05
N ASN A 930 -2.41 27.97 3.61
CA ASN A 930 -1.68 28.85 2.71
C ASN A 930 -0.65 27.99 1.95
N PRO A 931 -0.70 27.91 0.61
CA PRO A 931 0.20 27.03 -0.16
C PRO A 931 1.65 27.56 -0.22
N THR A 932 1.88 28.83 0.12
CA THR A 932 3.22 29.44 0.20
C THR A 932 3.34 30.21 1.53
N PRO A 933 3.43 29.50 2.67
CA PRO A 933 3.45 30.12 3.99
C PRO A 933 4.76 30.87 4.25
N GLU A 934 5.87 30.34 3.76
CA GLU A 934 7.22 30.89 3.89
C GLU A 934 7.96 30.77 2.55
N PRO A 935 9.01 31.59 2.30
CA PRO A 935 9.82 31.46 1.10
C PRO A 935 10.48 30.08 1.01
N SER A 936 10.37 29.45 -0.17
CA SER A 936 10.94 28.14 -0.47
C SER A 936 11.68 28.19 -1.80
N ASP A 937 12.93 27.72 -1.82
CA ASP A 937 13.77 27.75 -3.02
C ASP A 937 13.20 26.87 -4.15
N ILE A 938 12.63 25.71 -3.82
CA ILE A 938 12.00 24.84 -4.83
C ILE A 938 10.72 25.48 -5.40
N LEU A 939 10.03 26.29 -4.61
CA LEU A 939 8.89 27.13 -5.02
C LEU A 939 9.35 28.50 -5.57
N GLN A 940 10.63 28.67 -5.91
CA GLN A 940 11.20 29.90 -6.48
C GLN A 940 10.92 31.16 -5.65
N ASN A 941 10.73 30.99 -4.34
CA ASN A 941 10.35 32.05 -3.40
C ASN A 941 9.07 32.82 -3.83
N VAL A 942 8.18 32.16 -4.58
CA VAL A 942 6.90 32.76 -5.00
C VAL A 942 5.99 32.97 -3.79
N THR A 943 5.27 34.10 -3.77
CA THR A 943 4.17 34.32 -2.83
C THR A 943 2.87 34.20 -3.59
N TRP A 944 2.08 33.19 -3.30
CA TRP A 944 0.80 32.94 -3.96
C TRP A 944 -0.28 33.87 -3.40
N PRO A 945 -0.81 34.82 -4.18
CA PRO A 945 -1.88 35.71 -3.73
C PRO A 945 -3.23 34.98 -3.65
N GLN A 946 -4.10 35.50 -2.80
CA GLN A 946 -5.52 35.11 -2.80
C GLN A 946 -6.23 35.74 -4.00
N VAL A 947 -7.24 35.04 -4.52
CA VAL A 947 -8.18 35.61 -5.48
C VAL A 947 -8.91 36.78 -4.83
N SER A 948 -8.95 37.91 -5.52
CA SER A 948 -9.77 39.07 -5.18
C SER A 948 -10.70 39.37 -6.35
N THR A 949 -11.82 40.04 -6.09
CA THR A 949 -12.67 40.61 -7.15
C THR A 949 -12.90 42.10 -6.96
N ASP A 950 -12.28 42.71 -5.94
CA ASP A 950 -12.59 44.06 -5.48
C ASP A 950 -11.96 45.15 -6.36
N ASP A 951 -10.79 44.88 -6.95
CA ASP A 951 -10.04 45.81 -7.81
C ASP A 951 -10.08 45.43 -9.30
N GLY A 952 -10.84 44.39 -9.65
CA GLY A 952 -10.93 43.83 -10.99
C GLY A 952 -9.88 42.77 -11.32
N ASP A 953 -8.80 42.66 -10.54
CA ASP A 953 -7.75 41.64 -10.75
C ASP A 953 -8.18 40.25 -10.26
N PHE A 954 -7.96 39.20 -11.05
CA PHE A 954 -8.08 37.79 -10.66
C PHE A 954 -6.68 37.14 -10.77
N LEU A 955 -5.92 37.18 -9.69
CA LEU A 955 -4.56 36.63 -9.66
C LEU A 955 -4.57 35.11 -9.46
N TYR A 956 -3.69 34.42 -10.18
CA TYR A 956 -3.51 32.97 -10.07
C TYR A 956 -2.04 32.58 -10.21
N LEU A 957 -1.68 31.41 -9.69
CA LEU A 957 -0.37 30.80 -9.92
C LEU A 957 -0.44 29.94 -11.18
N ASP A 958 0.39 30.27 -12.15
CA ASP A 958 0.68 29.43 -13.30
C ASP A 958 1.84 28.50 -12.92
N ILE A 959 1.58 27.19 -12.96
CA ILE A 959 2.54 26.14 -12.62
C ILE A 959 3.06 25.55 -13.92
N ASP A 960 4.19 26.05 -14.38
CA ASP A 960 4.96 25.57 -15.53
C ASP A 960 6.40 25.23 -15.06
N GLU A 961 7.38 25.18 -15.98
CA GLU A 961 8.80 25.06 -15.66
C GLU A 961 9.25 26.13 -14.65
N ASP A 962 8.64 27.32 -14.71
CA ASP A 962 8.69 28.38 -13.71
C ASP A 962 7.32 28.64 -13.08
N LEU A 963 7.31 29.01 -11.80
CA LEU A 963 6.14 29.44 -11.05
C LEU A 963 5.89 30.94 -11.26
N GLN A 964 4.77 31.30 -11.89
CA GLN A 964 4.47 32.69 -12.25
C GLN A 964 3.11 33.15 -11.74
N ILE A 965 3.06 34.33 -11.12
CA ILE A 965 1.78 34.99 -10.82
C ILE A 965 1.27 35.67 -12.09
N LYS A 966 0.13 35.19 -12.59
CA LYS A 966 -0.57 35.74 -13.74
C LYS A 966 -1.93 36.29 -13.29
N ASN A 967 -2.62 36.98 -14.20
CA ASN A 967 -3.90 37.63 -13.95
C ASN A 967 -4.90 37.24 -15.04
N HIS A 968 -6.18 37.10 -14.69
CA HIS A 968 -7.29 36.79 -15.59
C HIS A 968 -7.09 35.51 -16.42
N PRO A 969 -7.15 34.32 -15.80
CA PRO A 969 -6.97 33.07 -16.53
C PRO A 969 -8.06 32.92 -17.60
N LYS A 970 -7.66 32.58 -18.83
CA LYS A 970 -8.56 32.38 -19.99
C LYS A 970 -9.42 33.59 -20.38
N GLU A 971 -8.97 34.83 -20.12
CA GLU A 971 -9.77 36.03 -20.35
C GLU A 971 -10.27 36.21 -21.80
N GLY A 972 -9.52 35.74 -22.80
CA GLY A 972 -9.87 35.90 -24.21
C GLY A 972 -11.22 35.26 -24.61
N THR A 973 -11.65 34.22 -23.88
CA THR A 973 -12.94 33.54 -24.10
C THR A 973 -13.91 33.78 -22.94
N TYR A 974 -13.43 33.80 -21.70
CA TYR A 974 -14.28 33.91 -20.51
C TYR A 974 -15.15 35.16 -20.45
N SER A 975 -14.60 36.33 -20.84
CA SER A 975 -15.38 37.58 -20.83
C SER A 975 -16.55 37.52 -21.80
N LYS A 976 -16.33 36.95 -22.99
CA LYS A 976 -17.35 36.77 -24.03
C LYS A 976 -18.43 35.77 -23.60
N TRP A 977 -18.05 34.68 -22.91
CA TRP A 977 -19.02 33.77 -22.30
C TRP A 977 -19.87 34.49 -21.25
N THR A 978 -19.26 35.30 -20.40
CA THR A 978 -19.99 36.08 -19.40
C THR A 978 -21.00 37.01 -20.06
N GLU A 979 -20.64 37.68 -21.16
CA GLU A 979 -21.57 38.49 -21.96
C GLU A 979 -22.74 37.66 -22.53
N LEU A 980 -22.50 36.42 -22.98
CA LEU A 980 -23.56 35.52 -23.44
C LEU A 980 -24.52 35.15 -22.31
N TYR A 981 -24.01 34.74 -21.14
CA TYR A 981 -24.84 34.43 -19.97
C TYR A 981 -25.64 35.64 -19.49
N ASP A 982 -25.03 36.82 -19.46
CA ASP A 982 -25.70 38.08 -19.09
C ASP A 982 -26.83 38.44 -20.08
N SER A 983 -26.68 38.06 -21.36
CA SER A 983 -27.69 38.33 -22.40
C SER A 983 -28.99 37.54 -22.23
N LEU A 984 -28.97 36.44 -21.47
CA LEU A 984 -30.14 35.58 -21.24
C LEU A 984 -31.23 36.27 -20.40
N GLY A 985 -30.87 37.31 -19.64
CA GLY A 985 -31.82 38.11 -18.86
C GLY A 985 -32.36 37.42 -17.60
N TYR A 986 -31.75 36.32 -17.16
CA TYR A 986 -32.00 35.66 -15.89
C TYR A 986 -30.67 35.11 -15.31
N SER A 987 -30.61 34.81 -14.02
CA SER A 987 -29.35 34.48 -13.32
C SER A 987 -29.42 33.27 -12.38
N ASP A 988 -30.47 32.44 -12.51
CA ASP A 988 -30.71 31.26 -11.67
C ASP A 988 -30.35 29.97 -12.42
N PHE A 989 -29.06 29.82 -12.73
CA PHE A 989 -28.50 28.65 -13.41
C PHE A 989 -28.33 27.47 -12.42
N ASP A 990 -28.39 26.23 -12.92
CA ASP A 990 -28.10 25.05 -12.10
C ASP A 990 -26.60 24.74 -12.08
N THR A 991 -25.96 24.75 -13.25
CA THR A 991 -24.50 24.77 -13.50
C THR A 991 -24.10 26.10 -14.17
N TYR A 992 -22.85 26.25 -14.61
CA TYR A 992 -22.34 27.43 -15.33
C TYR A 992 -21.33 27.00 -16.40
#